data_AF-A0AAV0X236-F1
#
_entry.id   AF-A0AAV0X236-F1
#
_cell.length_a   1.000
_cell.length_b   1.000
_cell.length_c   1.000
_cell.angle_alpha   90.00
_cell.angle_beta   90.00
_cell.angle_gamma   90.00
#
_symmetry.space_group_name_H-M   'P 1'
#
loop_
_entity.id
_entity.type
_entity.pdbx_description
1 polymer ?
#
loop_
_entity_poly.entity_id
_entity_poly.type
_entity_poly.pdbx_seq_one_letter_code
_entity_poly.pdbx_strand_id
1 'polypeptide(L)'
;MFDDGLLRGLSHGVWDTLYSELDYKIPKKTLYISVLQNRHQYQSKLKKNLGYIDKDCAYTKNGSSETSSSNDEEIREKDEKTFELTIPYLKYMEMEPEIVLYKDGAGVRTYEILKPNTWSDIINDYIIQELKLPCNYLYKRCKVRSDMSNSQYFLYFVAACKDCNNSLKGWSNQKPTRGQPLELKICTNDTRGMESIHFSKRPLRGTKRDKVANELVTDIPSNWRRKKATTDMEFGNFSPPNLYRNEVLRKAKQEHKDQLLGITVKCPVLSLVELKHSQFSGSIHSIGIDPILVHYWSNHQITIFKDMLKKYCRVSIDATGGLVKKTKRTSFDLLSAHIFLYEVVINASYGQIPVCQMISEKQDTLTICNWLTRWLNAGVGVPHEVVCDYSAALLGAVTRAFCNLSLQCYVEKCFTSLIEHEKEQSLPKCYVRIDVAHMIKIFCRIPYFKGIHNKNLKHFYVRCLRLLLTSVSFEKFTDILKALLTVSMSETDGWYNNEPTPAESARKMLLDKIKGIDINYEDMTDIDSEVEESVLDGEKYDCEEPIDGIKEYLEDIEQFSITQSKIKGNRDSAYFIPNLSKTILRLCKHFPIWTGVMNDKFQTPYVIASSASVESDFSDLKSRILRFETKPMTADRFVAKHLKSIEGSSILFRSSQLRHNHIEINKKSVMKVDVESDYIISDSETILPSSTKTNTLIPVPEEISIESIQKEKLILNVSFDSLDIKRLGSVSPNESYMHLEGIEPLTKLNSSDDSTSEKSLEKFENWGGLGKPNIPVFPKGCENKYKRKRNTTYMEKTPEIDRILQKKNTRSNLNTLLINGNIATPLHVAKQRYIVMNTCPFDALAVIITMAYTDFKTYTAFVDSSENNMLRFCKSLALYGPTKKTYTDRLELLKPIFKSSDDISRIKVIDAQCNVAFIATKLLVNAPSAIEKIRCTTDGCNNNNRDIESATLILRFKDVKNLQNSLDNYTKEQVYECGYCYKLLSSRRTVMNHLLIETDTLPENQSIPLSMFPTQLEAENVKYVYNF
;
A
#
# COMPACT_ATOMS: atom_id res chain seq x y z
N MET A 1 -63.94 -1.49 -33.47
CA MET A 1 -62.78 -2.40 -33.25
C MET A 1 -61.60 -1.99 -34.13
N PHE A 2 -61.86 -1.68 -35.40
CA PHE A 2 -60.96 -0.90 -36.24
C PHE A 2 -61.36 0.59 -36.21
N ASP A 3 -60.46 1.45 -36.68
CA ASP A 3 -60.69 2.83 -37.15
C ASP A 3 -59.99 2.96 -38.50
N ASP A 4 -60.69 3.45 -39.53
CA ASP A 4 -60.15 3.65 -40.89
C ASP A 4 -59.34 2.46 -41.45
N GLY A 5 -59.80 1.24 -41.13
CA GLY A 5 -59.16 -0.01 -41.53
C GLY A 5 -57.90 -0.42 -40.72
N LEU A 6 -57.47 0.40 -39.75
CA LEU A 6 -56.41 0.12 -38.79
C LEU A 6 -56.99 -0.39 -37.46
N LEU A 7 -56.24 -1.23 -36.72
CA LEU A 7 -56.76 -1.87 -35.50
C LEU A 7 -56.62 -0.94 -34.28
N ARG A 8 -57.71 -0.65 -33.55
CA ARG A 8 -57.66 0.20 -32.34
C ARG A 8 -56.72 -0.40 -31.29
N GLY A 9 -55.86 0.43 -30.70
CA GLY A 9 -54.78 0.02 -29.78
C GLY A 9 -55.26 -0.72 -28.51
N LEU A 10 -54.35 -1.44 -27.86
CA LEU A 10 -54.62 -2.32 -26.70
C LEU A 10 -55.28 -1.62 -25.49
N SER A 11 -55.11 -0.30 -25.34
CA SER A 11 -55.74 0.51 -24.29
C SER A 11 -57.20 0.86 -24.57
N HIS A 12 -57.74 0.51 -25.75
CA HIS A 12 -59.10 0.86 -26.14
C HIS A 12 -60.14 -0.09 -25.51
N GLY A 13 -61.18 0.45 -24.86
CA GLY A 13 -62.13 -0.32 -24.03
C GLY A 13 -62.87 -1.47 -24.73
N VAL A 14 -62.93 -1.49 -26.06
CA VAL A 14 -63.42 -2.65 -26.86
C VAL A 14 -62.71 -3.97 -26.51
N TRP A 15 -61.44 -3.91 -26.08
CA TRP A 15 -60.66 -5.08 -25.66
C TRP A 15 -61.01 -5.56 -24.24
N ASP A 16 -61.65 -4.71 -23.43
CA ASP A 16 -62.22 -5.09 -22.14
C ASP A 16 -63.63 -5.66 -22.32
N THR A 17 -64.45 -5.09 -23.20
CA THR A 17 -65.77 -5.65 -23.58
C THR A 17 -65.64 -7.08 -24.11
N LEU A 18 -64.75 -7.31 -25.09
CA LEU A 18 -64.46 -8.64 -25.64
C LEU A 18 -63.79 -9.59 -24.64
N TYR A 19 -63.19 -9.07 -23.56
CA TYR A 19 -62.64 -9.90 -22.49
C TYR A 19 -63.75 -10.41 -21.56
N SER A 20 -64.77 -9.59 -21.26
CA SER A 20 -65.99 -10.04 -20.56
C SER A 20 -66.87 -10.97 -21.39
N GLU A 21 -67.06 -10.70 -22.69
CA GLU A 21 -67.90 -11.54 -23.58
C GLU A 21 -67.32 -12.96 -23.83
N LEU A 22 -66.05 -13.19 -23.47
CA LEU A 22 -65.37 -14.48 -23.58
C LEU A 22 -65.15 -15.16 -22.20
N ASP A 23 -66.06 -14.90 -21.24
CA ASP A 23 -66.00 -15.38 -19.84
C ASP A 23 -64.65 -15.13 -19.14
N TYR A 24 -63.93 -14.07 -19.52
CA TYR A 24 -62.57 -13.77 -19.07
C TYR A 24 -61.52 -14.87 -19.37
N LYS A 25 -61.84 -15.87 -20.20
CA LYS A 25 -60.98 -17.05 -20.48
C LYS A 25 -59.74 -16.74 -21.31
N ILE A 26 -59.73 -15.63 -22.06
CA ILE A 26 -58.62 -15.23 -22.94
C ILE A 26 -58.20 -13.78 -22.60
N PRO A 27 -57.04 -13.55 -21.95
CA PRO A 27 -56.60 -12.21 -21.56
C PRO A 27 -56.56 -11.21 -22.72
N LYS A 28 -57.07 -9.98 -22.50
CA LYS A 28 -57.22 -8.96 -23.56
C LYS A 28 -55.98 -8.69 -24.41
N LYS A 29 -54.79 -8.77 -23.80
CA LYS A 29 -53.49 -8.63 -24.49
C LYS A 29 -53.23 -9.76 -25.49
N THR A 30 -53.62 -10.98 -25.18
CA THR A 30 -53.53 -12.16 -26.07
C THR A 30 -54.52 -12.06 -27.21
N LEU A 31 -55.74 -11.56 -26.93
CA LEU A 31 -56.77 -11.31 -27.94
C LEU A 31 -56.30 -10.24 -28.96
N TYR A 32 -55.84 -9.09 -28.47
CA TYR A 32 -55.26 -8.01 -29.27
C TYR A 32 -54.12 -8.49 -30.17
N ILE A 33 -53.13 -9.20 -29.62
CA ILE A 33 -51.98 -9.72 -30.40
C ILE A 33 -52.44 -10.71 -31.47
N SER A 34 -53.46 -11.52 -31.20
CA SER A 34 -53.97 -12.51 -32.15
C SER A 34 -54.67 -11.87 -33.34
N VAL A 35 -55.43 -10.79 -33.13
CA VAL A 35 -56.04 -10.00 -34.21
C VAL A 35 -55.01 -9.13 -34.92
N LEU A 36 -54.08 -8.49 -34.20
CA LEU A 36 -53.02 -7.67 -34.78
C LEU A 36 -52.07 -8.45 -35.71
N GLN A 37 -51.79 -9.71 -35.37
CA GLN A 37 -50.94 -10.61 -36.18
C GLN A 37 -51.75 -11.47 -37.16
N ASN A 38 -53.04 -11.17 -37.36
CA ASN A 38 -53.96 -11.91 -38.23
C ASN A 38 -53.94 -13.44 -38.04
N ARG A 39 -53.73 -13.91 -36.80
CA ARG A 39 -53.69 -15.35 -36.49
C ARG A 39 -55.03 -15.98 -36.84
N HIS A 40 -55.02 -17.18 -37.42
CA HIS A 40 -56.22 -17.89 -37.90
C HIS A 40 -57.12 -17.06 -38.87
N GLN A 41 -56.53 -16.04 -39.52
CA GLN A 41 -57.19 -15.05 -40.39
C GLN A 41 -58.22 -14.16 -39.67
N TYR A 42 -58.14 -13.99 -38.34
CA TYR A 42 -59.14 -13.22 -37.58
C TYR A 42 -59.24 -11.76 -38.06
N GLN A 43 -58.13 -11.11 -38.43
CA GLN A 43 -58.15 -9.72 -38.90
C GLN A 43 -58.85 -9.60 -40.26
N SER A 44 -58.53 -10.49 -41.21
CA SER A 44 -59.15 -10.52 -42.54
C SER A 44 -60.65 -10.83 -42.47
N LYS A 45 -61.04 -11.80 -41.62
CA LYS A 45 -62.45 -12.16 -41.40
C LYS A 45 -63.24 -11.01 -40.76
N LEU A 46 -62.67 -10.34 -39.76
CA LEU A 46 -63.31 -9.18 -39.13
C LEU A 46 -63.40 -7.97 -40.09
N LYS A 47 -62.37 -7.69 -40.89
CA LYS A 47 -62.43 -6.62 -41.92
C LYS A 47 -63.54 -6.87 -42.93
N LYS A 48 -63.59 -8.09 -43.50
CA LYS A 48 -64.63 -8.50 -44.45
C LYS A 48 -66.05 -8.38 -43.86
N ASN A 49 -66.25 -8.83 -42.62
CA ASN A 49 -67.55 -8.75 -41.95
C ASN A 49 -67.97 -7.31 -41.56
N LEU A 50 -67.01 -6.37 -41.46
CA LEU A 50 -67.26 -4.96 -41.13
C LEU A 50 -67.31 -4.05 -42.38
N GLY A 51 -67.43 -4.61 -43.59
CA GLY A 51 -67.58 -3.84 -44.82
C GLY A 51 -66.31 -3.15 -45.33
N TYR A 52 -65.14 -3.40 -44.73
CA TYR A 52 -63.87 -2.93 -45.28
C TYR A 52 -63.49 -3.78 -46.50
N ILE A 53 -63.85 -3.28 -47.69
CA ILE A 53 -63.48 -3.88 -48.98
C ILE A 53 -62.00 -3.57 -49.27
N ASP A 54 -61.18 -4.61 -49.45
CA ASP A 54 -59.78 -4.45 -49.85
C ASP A 54 -59.70 -3.95 -51.31
N LYS A 55 -58.92 -2.88 -51.54
CA LYS A 55 -58.50 -2.45 -52.89
C LYS A 55 -57.24 -3.21 -53.27
N ASP A 56 -57.39 -4.41 -53.84
CA ASP A 56 -56.26 -5.15 -54.41
C ASP A 56 -55.80 -4.52 -55.74
N CYS A 57 -54.49 -4.27 -55.85
CA CYS A 57 -53.79 -4.09 -57.12
C CYS A 57 -52.88 -5.31 -57.31
N ALA A 58 -53.15 -6.12 -58.34
CA ALA A 58 -52.69 -7.51 -58.37
C ALA A 58 -51.21 -7.66 -58.78
N TYR A 59 -50.46 -8.43 -57.99
CA TYR A 59 -49.04 -8.76 -58.25
C TYR A 59 -48.79 -10.29 -58.19
N THR A 60 -49.55 -11.05 -58.99
CA THR A 60 -49.38 -12.50 -59.19
C THR A 60 -49.68 -12.90 -60.64
N LYS A 61 -49.31 -14.12 -61.05
CA LYS A 61 -48.78 -14.42 -62.40
C LYS A 61 -49.77 -14.71 -63.55
N ASN A 62 -49.32 -14.32 -64.75
CA ASN A 62 -49.70 -14.72 -66.12
C ASN A 62 -50.98 -14.10 -66.72
N GLY A 63 -51.00 -13.59 -67.96
CA GLY A 63 -49.89 -13.40 -68.92
C GLY A 63 -50.30 -12.83 -70.30
N SER A 64 -49.28 -12.45 -71.10
CA SER A 64 -49.28 -12.04 -72.52
C SER A 64 -49.96 -10.73 -72.99
N SER A 65 -49.14 -9.91 -73.68
CA SER A 65 -49.41 -8.96 -74.79
C SER A 65 -50.34 -7.73 -74.63
N GLU A 66 -49.65 -6.57 -74.58
CA GLU A 66 -49.75 -5.41 -75.51
C GLU A 66 -50.33 -4.02 -75.11
N THR A 67 -49.46 -3.02 -75.33
CA THR A 67 -49.67 -1.58 -75.65
C THR A 67 -50.37 -0.61 -74.67
N SER A 68 -49.54 0.29 -74.10
CA SER A 68 -49.71 1.77 -73.91
C SER A 68 -51.07 2.37 -73.49
N SER A 69 -51.13 3.33 -72.56
CA SER A 69 -50.28 4.55 -72.53
C SER A 69 -50.08 5.22 -71.16
N SER A 70 -48.84 5.67 -70.94
CA SER A 70 -48.40 6.87 -70.18
C SER A 70 -49.37 7.65 -69.27
N ASN A 71 -48.91 7.93 -68.03
CA ASN A 71 -48.21 9.19 -67.76
C ASN A 71 -47.31 9.07 -66.50
N ASP A 72 -46.24 9.86 -66.49
CA ASP A 72 -45.06 9.66 -65.64
C ASP A 72 -45.16 10.29 -64.24
N GLU A 73 -44.48 9.68 -63.27
CA GLU A 73 -43.79 10.38 -62.18
C GLU A 73 -42.57 9.56 -61.72
N GLU A 74 -41.50 10.23 -61.28
CA GLU A 74 -40.11 9.76 -61.45
C GLU A 74 -39.69 8.49 -60.70
N ILE A 75 -38.99 7.59 -61.39
CA ILE A 75 -38.29 6.44 -60.81
C ILE A 75 -36.91 6.87 -60.30
N ARG A 76 -36.57 6.51 -59.06
CA ARG A 76 -35.17 6.47 -58.58
C ARG A 76 -34.68 5.01 -58.55
N GLU A 77 -33.67 4.74 -59.36
CA GLU A 77 -33.03 3.42 -59.45
C GLU A 77 -32.32 3.04 -58.13
N LYS A 78 -32.06 1.74 -57.96
CA LYS A 78 -31.34 1.20 -56.79
C LYS A 78 -29.97 0.67 -57.19
N ASP A 79 -28.94 1.47 -56.95
CA ASP A 79 -27.53 1.09 -57.11
C ASP A 79 -27.09 0.03 -56.09
N GLU A 80 -27.50 -1.22 -56.31
CA GLU A 80 -26.88 -2.39 -55.66
C GLU A 80 -25.47 -2.60 -56.22
N LYS A 81 -24.45 -2.03 -55.56
CA LYS A 81 -23.05 -2.22 -55.95
C LYS A 81 -22.53 -3.59 -55.49
N THR A 82 -21.69 -4.20 -56.32
CA THR A 82 -20.93 -5.41 -55.93
C THR A 82 -19.51 -5.03 -55.57
N PHE A 83 -19.07 -5.50 -54.40
CA PHE A 83 -17.73 -5.37 -53.85
C PHE A 83 -17.07 -6.75 -53.79
N GLU A 84 -15.75 -6.79 -53.86
CA GLU A 84 -14.96 -8.02 -53.66
C GLU A 84 -14.19 -7.90 -52.33
N LEU A 85 -14.09 -9.01 -51.60
CA LEU A 85 -13.62 -9.07 -50.22
C LEU A 85 -12.82 -10.38 -50.02
N THR A 86 -11.66 -10.32 -49.38
CA THR A 86 -10.78 -11.50 -49.23
C THR A 86 -10.53 -11.86 -47.78
N ILE A 87 -10.98 -13.04 -47.33
CA ILE A 87 -10.74 -13.49 -45.95
C ILE A 87 -9.56 -14.49 -45.94
N PRO A 88 -8.42 -14.18 -45.28
CA PRO A 88 -7.25 -15.05 -45.23
C PRO A 88 -7.56 -16.46 -44.74
N TYR A 89 -6.84 -17.46 -45.25
CA TYR A 89 -7.10 -18.88 -44.95
C TYR A 89 -7.18 -19.18 -43.44
N LEU A 90 -6.28 -18.62 -42.63
CA LEU A 90 -6.28 -18.79 -41.17
C LEU A 90 -7.54 -18.25 -40.47
N LYS A 91 -8.25 -17.28 -41.08
CA LYS A 91 -9.53 -16.75 -40.60
C LYS A 91 -10.73 -17.50 -41.17
N TYR A 92 -10.60 -18.08 -42.37
CA TYR A 92 -11.55 -19.06 -42.88
C TYR A 92 -11.59 -20.32 -41.98
N MET A 93 -10.44 -20.83 -41.55
CA MET A 93 -10.32 -21.97 -40.62
C MET A 93 -11.10 -21.78 -39.30
N GLU A 94 -11.22 -20.55 -38.79
CA GLU A 94 -12.04 -20.27 -37.59
C GLU A 94 -13.55 -20.46 -37.81
N MET A 95 -13.99 -20.55 -39.07
CA MET A 95 -15.40 -20.64 -39.47
C MET A 95 -15.68 -21.69 -40.57
N GLU A 96 -14.79 -22.66 -40.76
CA GLU A 96 -14.96 -23.74 -41.73
C GLU A 96 -16.31 -24.48 -41.51
N PRO A 97 -16.95 -25.04 -42.56
CA PRO A 97 -18.22 -25.73 -42.38
C PRO A 97 -18.12 -26.97 -41.48
N GLU A 98 -19.16 -27.16 -40.66
CA GLU A 98 -19.35 -28.32 -39.79
C GLU A 98 -20.67 -29.01 -40.13
N ILE A 99 -20.72 -30.34 -40.01
CA ILE A 99 -21.94 -31.13 -40.24
C ILE A 99 -22.77 -31.15 -38.96
N VAL A 100 -24.00 -30.65 -39.03
CA VAL A 100 -24.94 -30.60 -37.90
C VAL A 100 -26.17 -31.46 -38.18
N LEU A 101 -26.56 -32.25 -37.18
CA LEU A 101 -27.71 -33.15 -37.20
C LEU A 101 -28.97 -32.42 -36.72
N TYR A 102 -29.99 -32.35 -37.57
CA TYR A 102 -31.31 -31.83 -37.24
C TYR A 102 -32.32 -32.98 -37.17
N LYS A 103 -33.05 -33.09 -36.07
CA LYS A 103 -34.20 -34.01 -35.94
C LYS A 103 -35.44 -33.35 -36.53
N ASP A 104 -36.11 -34.03 -37.44
CA ASP A 104 -37.30 -33.57 -38.15
C ASP A 104 -38.35 -34.69 -38.13
N GLY A 105 -39.21 -34.66 -37.09
CA GLY A 105 -40.12 -35.76 -36.79
C GLY A 105 -39.38 -37.09 -36.54
N ALA A 106 -39.72 -38.11 -37.32
CA ALA A 106 -39.07 -39.42 -37.28
C ALA A 106 -37.74 -39.49 -38.07
N GLY A 107 -37.38 -38.44 -38.80
CA GLY A 107 -36.16 -38.38 -39.62
C GLY A 107 -35.01 -37.61 -38.96
N VAL A 108 -33.78 -37.93 -39.35
CA VAL A 108 -32.60 -37.12 -39.07
C VAL A 108 -32.05 -36.58 -40.39
N ARG A 109 -31.86 -35.26 -40.48
CA ARG A 109 -31.26 -34.58 -41.65
C ARG A 109 -29.93 -33.96 -41.26
N THR A 110 -28.87 -34.31 -41.98
CA THR A 110 -27.56 -33.66 -41.92
C THR A 110 -27.56 -32.39 -42.74
N TYR A 111 -27.08 -31.29 -42.17
CA TYR A 111 -26.81 -30.05 -42.89
C TYR A 111 -25.37 -29.60 -42.64
N GLU A 112 -24.63 -29.30 -43.70
CA GLU A 112 -23.34 -28.61 -43.63
C GLU A 112 -23.59 -27.09 -43.43
N ILE A 113 -23.04 -26.51 -42.37
CA ILE A 113 -23.20 -25.09 -42.03
C ILE A 113 -21.89 -24.46 -41.56
N LEU A 114 -21.64 -23.19 -41.86
CA LEU A 114 -20.50 -22.46 -41.28
C LEU A 114 -20.61 -22.41 -39.75
N LYS A 115 -19.48 -22.63 -39.05
CA LYS A 115 -19.37 -22.72 -37.59
C LYS A 115 -20.28 -21.71 -36.86
N PRO A 116 -21.36 -22.17 -36.18
CA PRO A 116 -22.32 -21.30 -35.52
C PRO A 116 -21.67 -20.33 -34.52
N ASN A 117 -22.32 -19.17 -34.32
CA ASN A 117 -21.87 -18.12 -33.40
C ASN A 117 -20.43 -17.61 -33.64
N THR A 118 -19.85 -17.85 -34.83
CA THR A 118 -18.49 -17.43 -35.19
C THR A 118 -18.44 -16.76 -36.57
N TRP A 119 -18.94 -17.43 -37.62
CA TRP A 119 -18.75 -17.00 -39.02
C TRP A 119 -19.22 -15.57 -39.33
N SER A 120 -20.39 -15.17 -38.82
CA SER A 120 -21.02 -13.89 -39.19
C SER A 120 -20.33 -12.69 -38.58
N ASP A 121 -19.54 -12.86 -37.52
CA ASP A 121 -18.75 -11.80 -36.92
C ASP A 121 -17.43 -11.61 -37.67
N ILE A 122 -16.79 -12.69 -38.13
CA ILE A 122 -15.59 -12.64 -38.98
C ILE A 122 -15.89 -11.90 -40.28
N ILE A 123 -16.91 -12.35 -41.04
CA ILE A 123 -17.29 -11.71 -42.30
C ILE A 123 -17.65 -10.23 -42.09
N ASN A 124 -18.32 -9.87 -40.99
CA ASN A 124 -18.69 -8.49 -40.72
C ASN A 124 -17.50 -7.61 -40.28
N ASP A 125 -16.50 -8.15 -39.57
CA ASP A 125 -15.30 -7.37 -39.25
C ASP A 125 -14.50 -7.05 -40.53
N TYR A 126 -14.36 -8.01 -41.44
CA TYR A 126 -13.73 -7.79 -42.76
C TYR A 126 -14.50 -6.75 -43.59
N ILE A 127 -15.84 -6.80 -43.63
CA ILE A 127 -16.66 -5.77 -44.29
C ILE A 127 -16.48 -4.37 -43.68
N ILE A 128 -16.33 -4.25 -42.35
CA ILE A 128 -16.04 -2.96 -41.70
C ILE A 128 -14.61 -2.49 -42.02
N GLN A 129 -13.64 -3.41 -42.04
CA GLN A 129 -12.22 -3.10 -42.24
C GLN A 129 -11.88 -2.72 -43.69
N GLU A 130 -12.34 -3.50 -44.67
CA GLU A 130 -11.98 -3.32 -46.09
C GLU A 130 -12.95 -2.40 -46.82
N LEU A 131 -14.27 -2.52 -46.58
CA LEU A 131 -15.29 -1.76 -47.32
C LEU A 131 -15.75 -0.47 -46.58
N LYS A 132 -15.36 -0.29 -45.31
CA LYS A 132 -15.73 0.85 -44.44
C LYS A 132 -17.24 1.16 -44.40
N LEU A 133 -18.11 0.17 -44.62
CA LEU A 133 -19.57 0.37 -44.62
C LEU A 133 -20.11 0.58 -43.19
N PRO A 134 -20.84 1.68 -42.89
CA PRO A 134 -21.39 1.94 -41.54
C PRO A 134 -22.58 1.05 -41.15
N CYS A 135 -23.14 0.27 -42.08
CA CYS A 135 -24.31 -0.57 -41.85
C CYS A 135 -24.11 -1.65 -40.75
N ASN A 136 -24.99 -1.66 -39.74
CA ASN A 136 -25.07 -2.74 -38.75
C ASN A 136 -25.84 -3.96 -39.32
N TYR A 137 -25.18 -4.75 -40.16
CA TYR A 137 -25.79 -5.92 -40.83
C TYR A 137 -26.10 -7.07 -39.88
N LEU A 138 -27.39 -7.42 -39.76
CA LEU A 138 -27.88 -8.59 -39.05
C LEU A 138 -28.10 -9.75 -40.05
N TYR A 139 -27.32 -10.82 -39.87
CA TYR A 139 -27.27 -11.98 -40.76
C TYR A 139 -28.46 -12.91 -40.48
N LYS A 140 -29.24 -13.24 -41.51
CA LYS A 140 -30.52 -13.97 -41.38
C LYS A 140 -30.45 -15.40 -41.91
N ARG A 141 -29.68 -15.65 -42.96
CA ARG A 141 -29.57 -16.95 -43.65
C ARG A 141 -28.14 -17.16 -44.14
N CYS A 142 -27.66 -18.39 -44.08
CA CYS A 142 -26.42 -18.88 -44.67
C CYS A 142 -26.71 -20.27 -45.25
N LYS A 143 -26.05 -20.61 -46.36
CA LYS A 143 -26.05 -21.93 -47.01
C LYS A 143 -24.61 -22.24 -47.37
N VAL A 144 -24.15 -23.44 -46.99
CA VAL A 144 -22.94 -24.07 -47.52
C VAL A 144 -23.37 -25.22 -48.41
N ARG A 145 -22.63 -25.46 -49.50
CA ARG A 145 -22.79 -26.61 -50.38
C ARG A 145 -21.42 -27.09 -50.87
N SER A 146 -20.95 -28.19 -50.30
CA SER A 146 -19.77 -28.93 -50.76
C SER A 146 -19.96 -29.58 -52.14
N ASP A 147 -21.17 -30.09 -52.45
CA ASP A 147 -21.51 -30.49 -53.81
C ASP A 147 -21.96 -29.29 -54.66
N MET A 148 -21.23 -29.06 -55.75
CA MET A 148 -21.43 -27.97 -56.71
C MET A 148 -22.35 -28.36 -57.87
N SER A 149 -22.67 -29.66 -58.05
CA SER A 149 -23.47 -30.19 -59.17
C SER A 149 -24.83 -29.47 -59.37
N ASN A 150 -25.42 -29.01 -58.27
CA ASN A 150 -26.74 -28.37 -58.20
C ASN A 150 -26.66 -26.96 -57.57
N SER A 151 -25.51 -26.26 -57.69
CA SER A 151 -25.29 -24.96 -57.06
C SER A 151 -24.38 -24.02 -57.87
N GLN A 152 -24.75 -22.75 -57.94
CA GLN A 152 -23.88 -21.69 -58.47
C GLN A 152 -22.81 -21.23 -57.46
N TYR A 153 -23.05 -21.45 -56.16
CA TYR A 153 -22.20 -20.95 -55.06
C TYR A 153 -21.89 -22.05 -54.06
N PHE A 154 -20.62 -22.09 -53.61
CA PHE A 154 -20.16 -22.90 -52.47
C PHE A 154 -20.73 -22.35 -51.15
N LEU A 155 -20.72 -21.02 -51.01
CA LEU A 155 -21.23 -20.29 -49.85
C LEU A 155 -22.17 -19.19 -50.33
N TYR A 156 -23.35 -19.06 -49.69
CA TYR A 156 -24.28 -17.97 -49.92
C TYR A 156 -24.94 -17.52 -48.61
N PHE A 157 -24.95 -16.22 -48.31
CA PHE A 157 -25.57 -15.63 -47.13
C PHE A 157 -26.32 -14.33 -47.42
N VAL A 158 -27.26 -14.00 -46.53
CA VAL A 158 -28.07 -12.77 -46.61
C VAL A 158 -28.15 -12.10 -45.25
N ALA A 159 -27.92 -10.79 -45.23
CA ALA A 159 -28.07 -9.92 -44.07
C ALA A 159 -28.91 -8.68 -44.41
N ALA A 160 -29.39 -7.97 -43.39
CA ALA A 160 -30.02 -6.66 -43.55
C ALA A 160 -29.52 -5.70 -42.47
N CYS A 161 -29.26 -4.45 -42.82
CA CYS A 161 -28.87 -3.42 -41.85
C CYS A 161 -30.02 -3.15 -40.88
N LYS A 162 -29.73 -3.09 -39.57
CA LYS A 162 -30.74 -2.84 -38.55
C LYS A 162 -31.37 -1.44 -38.65
N ASP A 163 -30.59 -0.43 -39.03
CA ASP A 163 -30.97 0.98 -38.90
C ASP A 163 -31.61 1.54 -40.18
N CYS A 164 -31.11 1.16 -41.36
CA CYS A 164 -31.60 1.63 -42.66
C CYS A 164 -32.29 0.55 -43.52
N ASN A 165 -32.43 -0.69 -43.01
CA ASN A 165 -32.97 -1.86 -43.73
C ASN A 165 -32.24 -2.27 -45.04
N ASN A 166 -31.10 -1.64 -45.39
CA ASN A 166 -30.30 -2.00 -46.56
C ASN A 166 -29.99 -3.51 -46.61
N SER A 167 -30.21 -4.14 -47.76
CA SER A 167 -30.03 -5.57 -47.97
C SER A 167 -28.61 -5.87 -48.40
N LEU A 168 -28.01 -6.92 -47.85
CA LEU A 168 -26.70 -7.43 -48.25
C LEU A 168 -26.81 -8.91 -48.64
N LYS A 169 -26.35 -9.23 -49.85
CA LYS A 169 -26.24 -10.57 -50.41
C LYS A 169 -24.74 -10.86 -50.53
N GLY A 170 -24.26 -11.97 -50.00
CA GLY A 170 -22.83 -12.31 -50.07
C GLY A 170 -22.62 -13.77 -50.48
N TRP A 171 -21.65 -14.03 -51.34
CA TRP A 171 -21.39 -15.38 -51.83
C TRP A 171 -19.92 -15.65 -52.17
N SER A 172 -19.57 -16.94 -52.21
CA SER A 172 -18.31 -17.43 -52.77
C SER A 172 -18.60 -18.53 -53.79
N ASN A 173 -17.89 -18.52 -54.91
CA ASN A 173 -18.08 -19.47 -56.00
C ASN A 173 -17.44 -20.84 -55.70
N GLN A 174 -16.36 -20.89 -54.91
CA GLN A 174 -15.54 -22.09 -54.68
C GLN A 174 -15.10 -22.20 -53.22
N LYS A 175 -14.76 -23.40 -52.74
CA LYS A 175 -14.09 -23.59 -51.44
C LYS A 175 -12.61 -23.22 -51.58
N PRO A 176 -12.02 -22.42 -50.67
CA PRO A 176 -10.61 -22.06 -50.76
C PRO A 176 -9.69 -23.28 -50.55
N THR A 177 -8.69 -23.42 -51.42
CA THR A 177 -7.62 -24.42 -51.28
C THR A 177 -6.77 -24.14 -50.04
N ARG A 178 -6.08 -25.15 -49.51
CA ARG A 178 -5.21 -25.02 -48.33
C ARG A 178 -4.19 -23.89 -48.52
N GLY A 179 -4.31 -22.82 -47.72
CA GLY A 179 -3.43 -21.64 -47.75
C GLY A 179 -3.95 -20.47 -48.59
N GLN A 180 -4.96 -20.66 -49.45
CA GLN A 180 -5.57 -19.58 -50.25
C GLN A 180 -6.69 -18.85 -49.45
N PRO A 181 -6.91 -17.54 -49.68
CA PRO A 181 -8.00 -16.82 -49.05
C PRO A 181 -9.37 -17.30 -49.57
N LEU A 182 -10.41 -17.13 -48.74
CA LEU A 182 -11.79 -17.20 -49.19
C LEU A 182 -12.13 -15.89 -49.93
N GLU A 183 -12.35 -15.98 -51.23
CA GLU A 183 -12.89 -14.90 -52.04
C GLU A 183 -14.41 -14.76 -51.80
N LEU A 184 -14.87 -13.55 -51.51
CA LEU A 184 -16.27 -13.21 -51.31
C LEU A 184 -16.69 -12.07 -52.21
N LYS A 185 -17.83 -12.21 -52.89
CA LYS A 185 -18.51 -11.11 -53.58
C LYS A 185 -19.71 -10.67 -52.73
N ILE A 186 -19.79 -9.36 -52.48
CA ILE A 186 -20.75 -8.73 -51.57
C ILE A 186 -21.56 -7.71 -52.37
N CYS A 187 -22.85 -7.97 -52.55
CA CYS A 187 -23.77 -7.07 -53.24
C CYS A 187 -24.70 -6.36 -52.25
N THR A 188 -24.65 -5.03 -52.22
CA THR A 188 -25.43 -4.16 -51.31
C THR A 188 -25.37 -2.70 -51.78
N ASN A 189 -26.33 -1.85 -51.37
CA ASN A 189 -26.24 -0.42 -51.64
C ASN A 189 -25.03 0.19 -50.89
N ASP A 190 -24.34 1.12 -51.55
CA ASP A 190 -23.20 1.84 -50.99
C ASP A 190 -23.67 2.88 -49.95
N THR A 191 -23.37 2.67 -48.67
CA THR A 191 -23.85 3.55 -47.57
C THR A 191 -22.77 4.41 -46.93
N ARG A 192 -21.64 4.60 -47.60
CA ARG A 192 -20.58 5.53 -47.15
C ARG A 192 -21.10 6.97 -47.29
N GLY A 193 -20.85 7.82 -46.30
CA GLY A 193 -21.45 9.17 -46.20
C GLY A 193 -22.82 9.20 -45.51
N MET A 194 -23.38 8.04 -45.12
CA MET A 194 -24.63 7.94 -44.35
C MET A 194 -24.38 7.50 -42.89
N GLU A 195 -23.23 7.82 -42.31
CA GLU A 195 -22.84 7.39 -40.97
C GLU A 195 -23.78 7.92 -39.86
N SER A 196 -24.36 9.10 -40.07
CA SER A 196 -25.23 9.81 -39.10
C SER A 196 -26.48 9.02 -38.69
N ILE A 197 -27.04 8.19 -39.59
CA ILE A 197 -28.21 7.34 -39.30
C ILE A 197 -27.83 5.97 -38.69
N HIS A 198 -26.55 5.60 -38.64
CA HIS A 198 -26.06 4.28 -38.22
C HIS A 198 -25.60 4.25 -36.76
N PHE A 199 -26.52 4.53 -35.84
CA PHE A 199 -26.23 4.67 -34.40
C PHE A 199 -26.23 3.35 -33.61
N SER A 200 -26.77 2.24 -34.17
CA SER A 200 -26.84 0.98 -33.43
C SER A 200 -25.53 0.19 -33.48
N LYS A 201 -25.33 -0.70 -32.50
CA LYS A 201 -24.16 -1.57 -32.42
C LYS A 201 -24.53 -3.03 -32.64
N ARG A 202 -23.58 -3.78 -33.20
CA ARG A 202 -23.69 -5.22 -33.43
C ARG A 202 -23.84 -5.94 -32.08
N PRO A 203 -24.66 -7.01 -31.97
CA PRO A 203 -24.71 -7.82 -30.76
C PRO A 203 -23.37 -8.53 -30.50
N LEU A 204 -22.76 -8.35 -29.32
CA LEU A 204 -21.58 -9.11 -28.90
C LEU A 204 -22.02 -10.49 -28.37
N ARG A 205 -21.84 -11.54 -29.19
CA ARG A 205 -22.30 -12.92 -28.93
C ARG A 205 -21.20 -13.93 -29.31
N GLY A 206 -21.42 -15.20 -28.96
CA GLY A 206 -20.60 -16.30 -29.45
C GLY A 206 -19.12 -16.23 -29.07
N THR A 207 -18.28 -16.87 -29.88
CA THR A 207 -16.82 -16.95 -29.66
C THR A 207 -16.16 -15.58 -29.58
N LYS A 208 -16.75 -14.56 -30.23
CA LYS A 208 -16.30 -13.16 -30.12
C LYS A 208 -16.64 -12.54 -28.76
N ARG A 209 -17.78 -12.88 -28.15
CA ARG A 209 -18.08 -12.49 -26.75
C ARG A 209 -17.06 -13.06 -25.80
N ASP A 210 -16.69 -14.32 -25.96
CA ASP A 210 -15.77 -15.00 -25.04
C ASP A 210 -14.34 -14.46 -25.17
N LYS A 211 -13.85 -14.25 -26.41
CA LYS A 211 -12.57 -13.56 -26.67
C LYS A 211 -12.52 -12.17 -26.02
N VAL A 212 -13.51 -11.31 -26.29
CA VAL A 212 -13.58 -9.95 -25.72
C VAL A 212 -13.77 -9.98 -24.20
N ALA A 213 -14.51 -10.95 -23.64
CA ALA A 213 -14.70 -11.08 -22.20
C ALA A 213 -13.40 -11.50 -21.49
N ASN A 214 -12.59 -12.37 -22.11
CA ASN A 214 -11.27 -12.77 -21.64
C ASN A 214 -10.29 -11.59 -21.65
N GLU A 215 -10.19 -10.85 -22.77
CA GLU A 215 -9.42 -9.59 -22.86
C GLU A 215 -9.83 -8.60 -21.76
N LEU A 216 -11.12 -8.55 -21.41
CA LEU A 216 -11.65 -7.70 -20.36
C LEU A 216 -11.41 -8.22 -18.94
N VAL A 217 -10.90 -9.44 -18.70
CA VAL A 217 -10.58 -9.90 -17.33
C VAL A 217 -9.58 -8.95 -16.66
N THR A 218 -8.52 -8.62 -17.41
CA THR A 218 -7.35 -7.82 -17.01
C THR A 218 -7.45 -6.33 -17.37
N ASP A 219 -8.47 -5.87 -18.10
CA ASP A 219 -8.66 -4.45 -18.45
C ASP A 219 -10.06 -3.91 -18.08
N ILE A 220 -10.24 -2.60 -18.15
CA ILE A 220 -11.48 -1.88 -17.88
C ILE A 220 -12.22 -1.64 -19.22
N PRO A 221 -13.54 -1.90 -19.33
CA PRO A 221 -14.31 -1.67 -20.55
C PRO A 221 -14.12 -0.32 -21.26
N SER A 222 -13.85 0.76 -20.52
CA SER A 222 -13.55 2.08 -21.08
C SER A 222 -12.16 2.16 -21.74
N ASN A 223 -11.18 1.43 -21.22
CA ASN A 223 -9.81 1.36 -21.77
C ASN A 223 -9.78 0.47 -23.02
N TRP A 224 -10.38 -0.72 -22.94
CA TRP A 224 -10.57 -1.62 -24.07
C TRP A 224 -11.21 -0.89 -25.25
N ARG A 225 -12.29 -0.13 -24.99
CA ARG A 225 -12.99 0.66 -26.02
C ARG A 225 -12.14 1.82 -26.56
N ARG A 226 -11.31 2.47 -25.74
CA ARG A 226 -10.33 3.47 -26.22
C ARG A 226 -9.29 2.83 -27.13
N LYS A 227 -8.64 1.75 -26.67
CA LYS A 227 -7.64 1.00 -27.45
C LYS A 227 -8.22 0.56 -28.80
N LYS A 228 -9.42 -0.02 -28.81
CA LYS A 228 -10.08 -0.48 -30.04
C LYS A 228 -10.49 0.69 -30.94
N ALA A 229 -10.89 1.84 -30.40
CA ALA A 229 -11.09 3.05 -31.20
C ALA A 229 -9.77 3.59 -31.80
N THR A 230 -8.66 3.60 -31.06
CA THR A 230 -7.34 4.02 -31.58
C THR A 230 -6.80 3.09 -32.68
N THR A 231 -7.22 1.82 -32.73
CA THR A 231 -6.87 0.89 -33.80
C THR A 231 -7.84 0.92 -34.99
N ASP A 232 -9.14 1.10 -34.73
CA ASP A 232 -10.20 0.90 -35.74
C ASP A 232 -10.85 2.20 -36.24
N MET A 233 -10.45 3.38 -35.76
CA MET A 233 -11.06 4.67 -36.10
C MET A 233 -10.03 5.78 -36.37
N GLU A 234 -10.23 6.48 -37.48
CA GLU A 234 -9.61 7.78 -37.73
C GLU A 234 -10.34 8.90 -36.93
N PHE A 235 -9.63 9.99 -36.63
CA PHE A 235 -10.22 11.13 -35.91
C PHE A 235 -11.28 11.84 -36.76
N GLY A 236 -12.42 12.17 -36.16
CA GLY A 236 -13.59 12.75 -36.85
C GLY A 236 -14.63 11.72 -37.31
N ASN A 237 -14.26 10.46 -37.50
CA ASN A 237 -15.19 9.43 -37.99
C ASN A 237 -16.19 8.96 -36.90
N PHE A 238 -17.40 8.62 -37.33
CA PHE A 238 -18.40 7.99 -36.48
C PHE A 238 -17.97 6.59 -36.04
N SER A 239 -18.27 6.21 -34.80
CA SER A 239 -17.88 4.90 -34.27
C SER A 239 -18.51 3.73 -35.05
N PRO A 240 -17.76 2.67 -35.43
CA PRO A 240 -18.27 1.58 -36.25
C PRO A 240 -19.22 0.64 -35.48
N PRO A 241 -20.01 -0.22 -36.16
CA PRO A 241 -20.98 -1.12 -35.51
C PRO A 241 -20.37 -2.14 -34.54
N ASN A 242 -19.10 -2.54 -34.74
CA ASN A 242 -18.37 -3.47 -33.87
C ASN A 242 -17.71 -2.80 -32.65
N LEU A 243 -17.73 -1.46 -32.51
CA LEU A 243 -17.30 -0.79 -31.28
C LEU A 243 -18.43 -0.79 -30.23
N TYR A 244 -18.46 -1.85 -29.43
CA TYR A 244 -19.53 -2.13 -28.47
C TYR A 244 -19.68 -1.09 -27.34
N ARG A 245 -20.90 -0.98 -26.79
CA ARG A 245 -21.22 -0.10 -25.65
C ARG A 245 -20.64 -0.65 -24.34
N ASN A 246 -20.25 0.26 -23.43
CA ASN A 246 -19.62 -0.08 -22.15
C ASN A 246 -20.47 -1.01 -21.27
N GLU A 247 -21.81 -0.93 -21.33
CA GLU A 247 -22.73 -1.85 -20.65
C GLU A 247 -22.59 -3.30 -21.14
N VAL A 248 -22.51 -3.51 -22.46
CA VAL A 248 -22.39 -4.83 -23.09
C VAL A 248 -21.04 -5.46 -22.71
N LEU A 249 -19.97 -4.65 -22.74
CA LEU A 249 -18.62 -5.05 -22.33
C LEU A 249 -18.55 -5.36 -20.82
N ARG A 250 -19.16 -4.52 -19.96
CA ARG A 250 -19.30 -4.79 -18.52
C ARG A 250 -20.03 -6.11 -18.26
N LYS A 251 -21.12 -6.37 -18.98
CA LYS A 251 -21.93 -7.58 -18.81
C LYS A 251 -21.22 -8.84 -19.31
N ALA A 252 -20.48 -8.76 -20.42
CA ALA A 252 -19.62 -9.83 -20.91
C ALA A 252 -18.49 -10.15 -19.90
N LYS A 253 -17.77 -9.12 -19.41
CA LYS A 253 -16.77 -9.27 -18.34
C LYS A 253 -17.37 -9.91 -17.08
N GLN A 254 -18.59 -9.51 -16.69
CA GLN A 254 -19.26 -10.08 -15.53
C GLN A 254 -19.58 -11.57 -15.73
N GLU A 255 -20.24 -11.94 -16.83
CA GLU A 255 -20.64 -13.34 -17.10
C GLU A 255 -19.44 -14.27 -17.13
N HIS A 256 -18.35 -13.86 -17.77
CA HIS A 256 -17.13 -14.65 -17.85
C HIS A 256 -16.41 -14.75 -16.49
N LYS A 257 -16.43 -13.69 -15.66
CA LYS A 257 -15.94 -13.78 -14.27
C LYS A 257 -16.82 -14.64 -13.37
N ASP A 258 -18.14 -14.58 -13.54
CA ASP A 258 -19.09 -15.40 -12.80
C ASP A 258 -18.86 -16.89 -13.13
N GLN A 259 -18.64 -17.24 -14.41
CA GLN A 259 -18.18 -18.57 -14.84
C GLN A 259 -16.85 -18.99 -14.19
N LEU A 260 -15.81 -18.14 -14.26
CA LEU A 260 -14.49 -18.41 -13.67
C LEU A 260 -14.51 -18.56 -12.13
N LEU A 261 -15.54 -18.03 -11.46
CA LEU A 261 -15.75 -18.15 -10.01
C LEU A 261 -16.73 -19.28 -9.62
N GLY A 262 -17.32 -19.99 -10.59
CA GLY A 262 -18.33 -21.03 -10.32
C GLY A 262 -19.71 -20.49 -9.92
N ILE A 263 -19.99 -19.20 -10.15
CA ILE A 263 -21.20 -18.51 -9.69
C ILE A 263 -22.33 -18.71 -10.70
N THR A 264 -23.23 -19.64 -10.40
CA THR A 264 -24.44 -19.94 -11.17
C THR A 264 -25.67 -19.16 -10.67
N VAL A 265 -25.77 -18.93 -9.36
CA VAL A 265 -26.95 -18.33 -8.71
C VAL A 265 -26.79 -16.81 -8.55
N LYS A 266 -27.86 -16.06 -8.90
CA LYS A 266 -27.88 -14.59 -8.88
C LYS A 266 -27.94 -13.98 -7.46
N CYS A 267 -28.52 -14.69 -6.49
CA CYS A 267 -28.60 -14.26 -5.10
C CYS A 267 -27.26 -14.54 -4.38
N PRO A 268 -26.53 -13.55 -3.84
CA PRO A 268 -25.22 -13.78 -3.23
C PRO A 268 -25.23 -14.77 -2.06
N VAL A 269 -26.30 -14.81 -1.26
CA VAL A 269 -26.41 -15.73 -0.11
C VAL A 269 -26.60 -17.17 -0.58
N LEU A 270 -27.49 -17.42 -1.54
CA LEU A 270 -27.67 -18.76 -2.12
C LEU A 270 -26.44 -19.18 -2.94
N SER A 271 -25.81 -18.25 -3.64
CA SER A 271 -24.52 -18.44 -4.33
C SER A 271 -23.43 -18.91 -3.35
N LEU A 272 -23.33 -18.32 -2.15
CA LEU A 272 -22.43 -18.80 -1.10
C LEU A 272 -22.77 -20.21 -0.60
N VAL A 273 -24.06 -20.59 -0.53
CA VAL A 273 -24.49 -21.95 -0.15
C VAL A 273 -24.11 -22.96 -1.22
N GLU A 274 -24.39 -22.68 -2.50
CA GLU A 274 -23.96 -23.53 -3.63
C GLU A 274 -22.43 -23.71 -3.62
N LEU A 275 -21.68 -22.61 -3.46
CA LEU A 275 -20.21 -22.63 -3.41
C LEU A 275 -19.68 -23.42 -2.21
N LYS A 276 -20.33 -23.32 -1.03
CA LYS A 276 -20.02 -24.10 0.17
C LYS A 276 -20.21 -25.61 -0.04
N HIS A 277 -21.18 -26.02 -0.84
CA HIS A 277 -21.48 -27.44 -1.08
C HIS A 277 -20.92 -27.99 -2.40
N SER A 278 -20.20 -27.15 -3.16
CA SER A 278 -19.51 -27.53 -4.40
C SER A 278 -18.02 -27.15 -4.37
N GLN A 279 -17.63 -26.10 -5.10
CA GLN A 279 -16.23 -25.78 -5.44
C GLN A 279 -15.37 -25.34 -4.24
N PHE A 280 -15.98 -25.00 -3.11
CA PHE A 280 -15.31 -24.62 -1.85
C PHE A 280 -15.81 -25.45 -0.66
N SER A 281 -16.21 -26.70 -0.90
CA SER A 281 -16.49 -27.69 0.15
C SER A 281 -15.33 -27.81 1.13
N GLY A 282 -15.65 -27.88 2.42
CA GLY A 282 -14.67 -27.84 3.51
C GLY A 282 -13.93 -26.51 3.69
N SER A 283 -14.20 -25.48 2.87
CA SER A 283 -13.56 -24.15 2.98
C SER A 283 -14.48 -23.02 3.42
N ILE A 284 -15.80 -23.15 3.25
CA ILE A 284 -16.81 -22.20 3.76
C ILE A 284 -17.60 -22.87 4.90
N HIS A 285 -17.52 -22.33 6.10
CA HIS A 285 -17.91 -23.03 7.34
C HIS A 285 -19.28 -22.59 7.87
N SER A 286 -19.54 -21.28 7.92
CA SER A 286 -20.86 -20.71 8.24
C SER A 286 -21.24 -19.61 7.26
N ILE A 287 -22.55 -19.46 7.06
CA ILE A 287 -23.19 -18.37 6.33
C ILE A 287 -24.38 -17.93 7.17
N GLY A 288 -24.36 -16.71 7.70
CA GLY A 288 -25.51 -16.03 8.28
C GLY A 288 -26.13 -15.06 7.27
N ILE A 289 -27.44 -14.83 7.40
CA ILE A 289 -28.25 -14.06 6.45
C ILE A 289 -28.71 -12.73 7.06
N ASP A 290 -29.18 -12.78 8.31
CA ASP A 290 -29.53 -11.60 9.10
C ASP A 290 -28.98 -11.77 10.53
N PRO A 291 -27.89 -11.07 10.92
CA PRO A 291 -26.98 -10.29 10.06
C PRO A 291 -26.20 -11.18 9.08
N ILE A 292 -25.53 -10.56 8.11
CA ILE A 292 -24.63 -11.25 7.18
C ILE A 292 -23.28 -11.50 7.84
N LEU A 293 -22.90 -12.77 7.88
CA LEU A 293 -21.57 -13.23 8.27
C LEU A 293 -21.18 -14.46 7.45
N VAL A 294 -19.90 -14.61 7.10
CA VAL A 294 -19.37 -15.82 6.46
C VAL A 294 -18.02 -16.15 7.08
N HIS A 295 -17.91 -17.33 7.68
CA HIS A 295 -16.66 -17.86 8.21
C HIS A 295 -16.03 -18.76 7.14
N TYR A 296 -14.77 -18.54 6.77
CA TYR A 296 -14.10 -19.32 5.73
C TYR A 296 -12.59 -19.45 5.97
N TRP A 297 -12.06 -20.63 5.66
CA TRP A 297 -10.63 -21.00 5.70
C TRP A 297 -10.46 -22.39 5.08
N SER A 298 -9.36 -22.65 4.37
CA SER A 298 -9.05 -23.94 3.72
C SER A 298 -8.26 -24.88 4.63
N ASN A 299 -8.25 -26.18 4.27
CA ASN A 299 -7.45 -27.19 4.95
C ASN A 299 -5.93 -26.92 4.86
N HIS A 300 -5.47 -26.19 3.83
CA HIS A 300 -4.06 -25.79 3.72
C HIS A 300 -3.69 -24.75 4.77
N GLN A 301 -4.54 -23.75 5.03
CA GLN A 301 -4.33 -22.78 6.12
C GLN A 301 -4.29 -23.47 7.49
N ILE A 302 -5.21 -24.41 7.75
CA ILE A 302 -5.24 -25.21 8.97
C ILE A 302 -3.95 -26.04 9.13
N THR A 303 -3.45 -26.64 8.06
CA THR A 303 -2.21 -27.44 8.07
C THR A 303 -0.98 -26.57 8.30
N ILE A 304 -0.90 -25.42 7.63
CA ILE A 304 0.17 -24.42 7.81
C ILE A 304 0.19 -23.93 9.25
N PHE A 305 -0.96 -23.54 9.82
CA PHE A 305 -1.02 -23.04 11.19
C PHE A 305 -0.64 -24.12 12.22
N LYS A 306 -1.07 -25.38 12.02
CA LYS A 306 -0.62 -26.53 12.83
C LYS A 306 0.89 -26.74 12.82
N ASP A 307 1.54 -26.57 11.67
CA ASP A 307 3.01 -26.66 11.59
C ASP A 307 3.71 -25.44 12.20
N MET A 308 3.10 -24.26 12.17
CA MET A 308 3.63 -23.06 12.83
C MET A 308 3.54 -23.13 14.35
N LEU A 309 2.47 -23.70 14.91
CA LEU A 309 2.29 -23.94 16.34
C LEU A 309 3.35 -24.88 16.97
N LYS A 310 4.17 -25.57 16.17
CA LYS A 310 5.32 -26.36 16.64
C LYS A 310 6.53 -25.50 17.07
N LYS A 311 6.47 -24.20 16.81
CA LYS A 311 7.39 -23.16 17.31
C LYS A 311 6.55 -22.07 17.99
N TYR A 312 7.19 -21.12 18.66
CA TYR A 312 6.50 -19.93 19.16
C TYR A 312 5.77 -19.22 18.00
N CYS A 313 4.46 -19.07 18.11
CA CYS A 313 3.61 -18.61 17.03
C CYS A 313 2.80 -17.38 17.44
N ARG A 314 3.15 -16.23 16.85
CA ARG A 314 2.41 -14.98 16.96
C ARG A 314 1.46 -14.82 15.77
N VAL A 315 0.20 -14.47 16.05
CA VAL A 315 -0.77 -14.01 15.05
C VAL A 315 -1.00 -12.51 15.17
N SER A 316 -1.37 -11.87 14.07
CA SER A 316 -1.98 -10.53 14.05
C SER A 316 -3.45 -10.66 13.65
N ILE A 317 -4.34 -9.92 14.30
CA ILE A 317 -5.79 -9.91 13.99
C ILE A 317 -6.27 -8.47 13.84
N ASP A 318 -6.90 -8.16 12.72
CA ASP A 318 -7.50 -6.85 12.41
C ASP A 318 -8.70 -7.01 11.44
N ALA A 319 -9.42 -5.91 11.17
CA ALA A 319 -10.63 -5.87 10.36
C ALA A 319 -10.61 -4.72 9.33
N THR A 320 -11.08 -4.98 8.10
CA THR A 320 -11.04 -3.96 7.03
C THR A 320 -12.32 -3.84 6.20
N GLY A 321 -12.75 -2.60 5.98
CA GLY A 321 -13.99 -2.26 5.29
C GLY A 321 -13.85 -2.03 3.78
N GLY A 322 -14.98 -1.75 3.11
CA GLY A 322 -15.03 -1.29 1.72
C GLY A 322 -14.80 -2.35 0.63
N LEU A 323 -14.58 -3.61 1.02
CA LEU A 323 -14.39 -4.74 0.10
C LEU A 323 -15.72 -5.36 -0.36
N VAL A 324 -16.69 -5.49 0.55
CA VAL A 324 -17.98 -6.16 0.32
C VAL A 324 -19.13 -5.13 0.24
N LYS A 325 -20.09 -5.36 -0.66
CA LYS A 325 -21.29 -4.53 -0.82
C LYS A 325 -22.30 -4.80 0.29
N LYS A 326 -22.95 -3.74 0.75
CA LYS A 326 -24.22 -3.86 1.48
C LYS A 326 -25.20 -4.69 0.66
N THR A 327 -25.88 -5.64 1.30
CA THR A 327 -26.77 -6.59 0.63
C THR A 327 -28.23 -6.19 0.85
N LYS A 328 -29.06 -6.30 -0.20
CA LYS A 328 -30.52 -6.09 -0.12
C LYS A 328 -31.17 -7.25 0.61
N ARG A 329 -31.86 -6.96 1.72
CA ARG A 329 -32.57 -7.91 2.59
C ARG A 329 -33.98 -8.24 2.08
N THR A 330 -34.78 -7.19 1.89
CA THR A 330 -36.23 -7.28 1.70
C THR A 330 -36.66 -6.79 0.32
N SER A 331 -37.93 -6.98 -0.02
CA SER A 331 -38.57 -6.33 -1.18
C SER A 331 -38.38 -4.81 -1.17
N PHE A 332 -38.52 -4.18 0.00
CA PHE A 332 -38.46 -2.74 0.28
C PHE A 332 -37.04 -2.10 0.21
N ASP A 333 -36.09 -2.72 -0.50
CA ASP A 333 -34.71 -2.21 -0.68
C ASP A 333 -33.90 -1.97 0.61
N LEU A 334 -34.32 -2.53 1.76
CA LEU A 334 -33.54 -2.48 3.00
C LEU A 334 -32.15 -3.10 2.79
N LEU A 335 -31.10 -2.36 3.17
CA LEU A 335 -29.71 -2.76 3.04
C LEU A 335 -29.11 -3.19 4.38
N SER A 336 -28.18 -4.14 4.33
CA SER A 336 -27.30 -4.48 5.46
C SER A 336 -26.45 -3.27 5.91
N ALA A 337 -25.92 -3.33 7.14
CA ALA A 337 -24.86 -2.44 7.59
C ALA A 337 -23.55 -2.68 6.81
N HIS A 338 -22.48 -1.97 7.17
CA HIS A 338 -21.18 -2.14 6.52
C HIS A 338 -20.60 -3.52 6.85
N ILE A 339 -20.17 -4.26 5.82
CA ILE A 339 -19.56 -5.58 5.97
C ILE A 339 -18.04 -5.41 5.96
N PHE A 340 -17.41 -5.82 7.05
CA PHE A 340 -15.97 -5.82 7.27
C PHE A 340 -15.39 -7.21 7.04
N LEU A 341 -14.11 -7.27 6.69
CA LEU A 341 -13.30 -8.47 6.56
C LEU A 341 -12.34 -8.55 7.73
N TYR A 342 -12.54 -9.52 8.61
CA TYR A 342 -11.65 -9.89 9.71
C TYR A 342 -10.69 -10.97 9.25
N GLU A 343 -9.41 -10.83 9.58
CA GLU A 343 -8.37 -11.79 9.23
C GLU A 343 -7.44 -12.10 10.40
N VAL A 344 -7.07 -13.37 10.53
CA VAL A 344 -5.93 -13.81 11.35
C VAL A 344 -4.75 -14.05 10.41
N VAL A 345 -3.65 -13.34 10.61
CA VAL A 345 -2.44 -13.40 9.76
C VAL A 345 -1.24 -13.85 10.58
N ILE A 346 -0.43 -14.75 10.02
CA ILE A 346 0.89 -15.10 10.57
C ILE A 346 2.00 -14.47 9.72
N ASN A 347 3.12 -14.15 10.37
CA ASN A 347 4.34 -13.69 9.72
C ASN A 347 5.53 -14.56 10.14
N ALA A 348 6.34 -14.97 9.18
CA ALA A 348 7.52 -15.81 9.37
C ALA A 348 8.69 -15.27 8.54
N SER A 349 9.92 -15.69 8.86
CA SER A 349 11.15 -15.25 8.18
C SER A 349 11.18 -15.48 6.65
N TYR A 350 10.31 -16.36 6.14
CA TYR A 350 10.19 -16.74 4.73
C TYR A 350 8.86 -16.30 4.08
N GLY A 351 8.04 -15.50 4.77
CA GLY A 351 6.80 -14.91 4.24
C GLY A 351 5.68 -14.75 5.26
N GLN A 352 4.59 -14.11 4.85
CA GLN A 352 3.35 -13.98 5.61
C GLN A 352 2.20 -14.73 4.92
N ILE A 353 1.15 -15.09 5.66
CA ILE A 353 -0.08 -15.66 5.10
C ILE A 353 -1.29 -15.46 6.04
N PRO A 354 -2.48 -15.10 5.52
CA PRO A 354 -3.72 -15.13 6.29
C PRO A 354 -4.18 -16.59 6.50
N VAL A 355 -4.48 -16.98 7.75
CA VAL A 355 -4.81 -18.36 8.16
C VAL A 355 -6.26 -18.58 8.60
N CYS A 356 -7.02 -17.53 8.86
CA CYS A 356 -8.46 -17.60 9.12
C CYS A 356 -9.16 -16.31 8.71
N GLN A 357 -10.37 -16.40 8.14
CA GLN A 357 -11.13 -15.25 7.66
C GLN A 357 -12.59 -15.28 8.14
N MET A 358 -13.14 -14.09 8.36
CA MET A 358 -14.57 -13.85 8.43
C MET A 358 -14.91 -12.58 7.66
N ILE A 359 -15.97 -12.59 6.85
CA ILE A 359 -16.68 -11.33 6.55
C ILE A 359 -17.88 -11.22 7.49
N SER A 360 -18.10 -10.05 8.09
CA SER A 360 -19.21 -9.83 9.01
C SER A 360 -19.72 -8.40 8.97
N GLU A 361 -21.03 -8.27 9.12
CA GLU A 361 -21.77 -7.04 9.38
C GLU A 361 -21.84 -6.70 10.88
N LYS A 362 -21.86 -7.74 11.74
CA LYS A 362 -21.78 -7.58 13.20
C LYS A 362 -20.32 -7.52 13.63
N GLN A 363 -20.02 -6.55 14.48
CA GLN A 363 -18.66 -6.23 14.95
C GLN A 363 -18.50 -6.47 16.46
N ASP A 364 -19.47 -7.13 17.10
CA ASP A 364 -19.51 -7.33 18.55
C ASP A 364 -18.61 -8.47 19.04
N THR A 365 -18.33 -8.44 20.33
CA THR A 365 -17.50 -9.40 21.07
C THR A 365 -17.94 -10.86 20.86
N LEU A 366 -19.24 -11.15 20.81
CA LEU A 366 -19.76 -12.51 20.72
C LEU A 366 -19.63 -13.06 19.29
N THR A 367 -19.92 -12.24 18.27
CA THR A 367 -19.74 -12.60 16.86
C THR A 367 -18.27 -12.91 16.56
N ILE A 368 -17.34 -12.06 17.00
CA ILE A 368 -15.89 -12.27 16.80
C ILE A 368 -15.41 -13.49 17.62
N CYS A 369 -15.87 -13.67 18.86
CA CYS A 369 -15.52 -14.82 19.70
C CYS A 369 -15.99 -16.15 19.07
N ASN A 370 -17.22 -16.19 18.55
CA ASN A 370 -17.77 -17.34 17.83
C ASN A 370 -16.95 -17.67 16.56
N TRP A 371 -16.44 -16.67 15.84
CA TRP A 371 -15.53 -16.90 14.71
C TRP A 371 -14.23 -17.57 15.13
N LEU A 372 -13.52 -17.00 16.10
CA LEU A 372 -12.26 -17.56 16.61
C LEU A 372 -12.46 -18.94 17.25
N THR A 373 -13.53 -19.14 18.01
CA THR A 373 -13.87 -20.42 18.65
C THR A 373 -14.20 -21.50 17.61
N ARG A 374 -14.94 -21.16 16.54
CA ARG A 374 -15.21 -22.12 15.44
C ARG A 374 -13.98 -22.43 14.60
N TRP A 375 -12.98 -21.53 14.57
CA TRP A 375 -11.67 -21.83 13.99
C TRP A 375 -10.86 -22.79 14.86
N LEU A 376 -10.76 -22.56 16.18
CA LEU A 376 -10.16 -23.52 17.12
C LEU A 376 -10.82 -24.92 17.01
N ASN A 377 -12.15 -24.97 16.92
CA ASN A 377 -12.92 -26.20 16.76
C ASN A 377 -12.72 -26.92 15.41
N ALA A 378 -11.98 -26.33 14.45
CA ALA A 378 -11.41 -27.07 13.30
C ALA A 378 -10.15 -27.90 13.69
N GLY A 379 -9.90 -28.04 14.99
CA GLY A 379 -8.84 -28.84 15.57
C GLY A 379 -7.47 -28.17 15.52
N VAL A 380 -7.38 -26.84 15.67
CA VAL A 380 -6.12 -26.10 15.81
C VAL A 380 -5.90 -25.68 17.26
N GLY A 381 -4.63 -25.56 17.65
CA GLY A 381 -4.26 -25.05 18.97
C GLY A 381 -4.45 -23.53 19.08
N VAL A 382 -4.41 -23.03 20.31
CA VAL A 382 -4.38 -21.60 20.61
C VAL A 382 -3.00 -21.03 20.23
N PRO A 383 -2.90 -19.84 19.59
CA PRO A 383 -1.61 -19.20 19.31
C PRO A 383 -0.87 -18.81 20.61
N HIS A 384 0.45 -18.70 20.56
CA HIS A 384 1.25 -18.32 21.73
C HIS A 384 1.07 -16.82 22.05
N GLU A 385 0.96 -15.99 21.01
CA GLU A 385 0.78 -14.54 21.11
C GLU A 385 -0.19 -14.04 20.05
N VAL A 386 -0.96 -13.01 20.38
CA VAL A 386 -1.90 -12.36 19.48
C VAL A 386 -1.76 -10.84 19.61
N VAL A 387 -1.55 -10.17 18.49
CA VAL A 387 -1.52 -8.71 18.41
C VAL A 387 -2.76 -8.21 17.67
N CYS A 388 -3.49 -7.27 18.26
CA CYS A 388 -4.61 -6.61 17.62
C CYS A 388 -4.72 -5.13 18.00
N ASP A 389 -5.58 -4.38 17.32
CA ASP A 389 -5.89 -2.99 17.64
C ASP A 389 -6.67 -2.86 18.96
N TYR A 390 -6.75 -1.64 19.54
CA TYR A 390 -7.33 -1.40 20.88
C TYR A 390 -8.89 -1.44 20.91
N SER A 391 -9.51 -2.22 20.03
CA SER A 391 -10.96 -2.44 20.03
C SER A 391 -11.38 -3.32 21.21
N ALA A 392 -12.27 -2.80 22.05
CA ALA A 392 -12.84 -3.54 23.17
C ALA A 392 -13.59 -4.81 22.74
N ALA A 393 -14.21 -4.79 21.55
CA ALA A 393 -14.88 -5.96 20.99
C ALA A 393 -13.87 -7.04 20.59
N LEU A 394 -12.78 -6.66 19.92
CA LEU A 394 -11.73 -7.58 19.46
C LEU A 394 -10.94 -8.17 20.64
N LEU A 395 -10.46 -7.32 21.56
CA LEU A 395 -9.77 -7.77 22.79
C LEU A 395 -10.67 -8.64 23.67
N GLY A 396 -11.95 -8.27 23.84
CA GLY A 396 -12.92 -9.06 24.59
C GLY A 396 -13.25 -10.40 23.95
N ALA A 397 -13.16 -10.50 22.62
CA ALA A 397 -13.39 -11.74 21.88
C ALA A 397 -12.17 -12.67 21.92
N VAL A 398 -10.97 -12.11 21.74
CA VAL A 398 -9.70 -12.82 21.78
C VAL A 398 -9.44 -13.42 23.17
N THR A 399 -9.62 -12.63 24.24
CA THR A 399 -9.47 -13.11 25.63
C THR A 399 -10.43 -14.26 25.97
N ARG A 400 -11.66 -14.22 25.46
CA ARG A 400 -12.65 -15.30 25.63
C ARG A 400 -12.30 -16.53 24.79
N ALA A 401 -12.09 -16.38 23.49
CA ALA A 401 -11.85 -17.51 22.59
C ALA A 401 -10.53 -18.25 22.89
N PHE A 402 -9.46 -17.53 23.24
CA PHE A 402 -8.13 -18.11 23.42
C PHE A 402 -7.81 -18.46 24.88
N CYS A 403 -8.29 -17.67 25.86
CA CYS A 403 -7.98 -17.88 27.28
C CYS A 403 -9.19 -18.30 28.15
N ASN A 404 -10.42 -18.25 27.64
CA ASN A 404 -11.66 -18.44 28.40
C ASN A 404 -11.79 -17.49 29.61
N LEU A 405 -11.39 -16.23 29.42
CA LEU A 405 -11.45 -15.17 30.44
C LEU A 405 -12.17 -13.92 29.90
N SER A 406 -12.72 -13.11 30.80
CA SER A 406 -13.07 -11.72 30.45
C SER A 406 -11.80 -10.88 30.25
N LEU A 407 -11.90 -9.71 29.62
CA LEU A 407 -10.75 -8.82 29.43
C LEU A 407 -10.18 -8.35 30.79
N GLN A 408 -11.05 -7.99 31.74
CA GLN A 408 -10.66 -7.58 33.07
C GLN A 408 -10.00 -8.73 33.84
N CYS A 409 -10.61 -9.92 33.87
CA CYS A 409 -10.03 -11.09 34.54
C CYS A 409 -8.72 -11.55 33.90
N TYR A 410 -8.57 -11.43 32.58
CA TYR A 410 -7.30 -11.68 31.89
C TYR A 410 -6.22 -10.70 32.34
N VAL A 411 -6.53 -9.39 32.36
CA VAL A 411 -5.57 -8.33 32.70
C VAL A 411 -5.17 -8.40 34.18
N GLU A 412 -6.11 -8.64 35.09
CA GLU A 412 -5.83 -8.84 36.52
C GLU A 412 -5.00 -10.12 36.77
N LYS A 413 -5.26 -11.21 36.03
CA LYS A 413 -4.44 -12.44 36.10
C LYS A 413 -3.03 -12.25 35.58
N CYS A 414 -2.81 -11.37 34.60
CA CYS A 414 -1.47 -10.94 34.21
C CYS A 414 -0.80 -10.14 35.35
N PHE A 415 -1.50 -9.18 35.95
CA PHE A 415 -0.98 -8.32 37.01
C PHE A 415 -0.61 -9.06 38.30
N THR A 416 -1.47 -9.94 38.80
CA THR A 416 -1.16 -10.79 39.97
C THR A 416 0.12 -11.60 39.76
N SER A 417 0.36 -12.10 38.54
CA SER A 417 1.59 -12.80 38.18
C SER A 417 2.86 -11.92 38.10
N LEU A 418 2.73 -10.58 38.16
CA LEU A 418 3.86 -9.65 38.29
C LEU A 418 4.24 -9.39 39.76
N ILE A 419 3.26 -9.44 40.68
CA ILE A 419 3.46 -9.16 42.12
C ILE A 419 3.79 -10.44 42.91
N GLU A 420 3.08 -11.54 42.66
CA GLU A 420 3.38 -12.80 43.34
C GLU A 420 4.61 -13.48 42.70
N HIS A 421 5.76 -13.35 43.37
CA HIS A 421 7.01 -13.96 42.92
C HIS A 421 7.05 -15.50 43.02
N GLU A 422 6.22 -16.11 43.89
CA GLU A 422 6.42 -17.49 44.37
C GLU A 422 5.26 -18.47 44.15
N LYS A 423 4.13 -18.05 43.55
CA LYS A 423 3.02 -18.97 43.25
C LYS A 423 2.95 -19.31 41.78
N GLU A 424 2.80 -20.60 41.47
CA GLU A 424 2.49 -21.12 40.13
C GLU A 424 1.04 -20.80 39.70
N GLN A 425 0.66 -19.52 39.70
CA GLN A 425 -0.57 -19.08 39.06
C GLN A 425 -0.46 -19.35 37.56
N SER A 426 -1.26 -20.31 37.07
CA SER A 426 -1.32 -20.68 35.65
C SER A 426 -1.49 -19.46 34.74
N LEU A 427 -0.44 -19.09 34.00
CA LEU A 427 -0.53 -17.96 33.06
C LEU A 427 -1.66 -18.18 32.03
N PRO A 428 -2.27 -17.11 31.49
CA PRO A 428 -3.22 -17.22 30.39
C PRO A 428 -2.66 -18.03 29.21
N LYS A 429 -3.52 -18.74 28.47
CA LYS A 429 -3.10 -19.65 27.39
C LYS A 429 -2.50 -18.97 26.16
N CYS A 430 -2.61 -17.65 26.05
CA CYS A 430 -2.18 -16.84 24.92
C CYS A 430 -1.80 -15.45 25.42
N TYR A 431 -0.65 -14.92 25.01
CA TYR A 431 -0.26 -13.55 25.29
C TYR A 431 -1.00 -12.58 24.37
N VAL A 432 -2.08 -11.98 24.90
CA VAL A 432 -2.83 -10.92 24.23
C VAL A 432 -2.09 -9.59 24.34
N ARG A 433 -1.86 -8.93 23.20
CA ARG A 433 -1.12 -7.65 23.10
C ARG A 433 -1.82 -6.68 22.16
N ILE A 434 -1.63 -5.39 22.39
CA ILE A 434 -2.16 -4.31 21.56
C ILE A 434 -1.07 -3.81 20.59
N ASP A 435 -1.42 -3.47 19.35
CA ASP A 435 -0.47 -2.93 18.36
C ASP A 435 0.15 -1.59 18.81
N VAL A 436 1.47 -1.49 18.62
CA VAL A 436 2.27 -0.31 18.98
C VAL A 436 1.89 0.96 18.22
N ALA A 437 1.62 0.88 16.92
CA ALA A 437 1.27 2.05 16.12
C ALA A 437 -0.12 2.58 16.52
N HIS A 438 -1.07 1.68 16.80
CA HIS A 438 -2.37 2.03 17.36
C HIS A 438 -2.24 2.70 18.74
N MET A 439 -1.39 2.19 19.64
CA MET A 439 -1.15 2.82 20.95
C MET A 439 -0.49 4.21 20.84
N ILE A 440 0.53 4.37 19.99
CA ILE A 440 1.17 5.68 19.74
C ILE A 440 0.17 6.68 19.13
N LYS A 441 -0.73 6.19 18.26
CA LYS A 441 -1.84 6.94 17.65
C LYS A 441 -2.84 7.42 18.71
N ILE A 442 -3.21 6.60 19.70
CA ILE A 442 -4.00 7.01 20.87
C ILE A 442 -3.27 8.08 21.70
N PHE A 443 -2.01 7.84 22.07
CA PHE A 443 -1.22 8.82 22.85
C PHE A 443 -1.14 10.18 22.14
N CYS A 444 -1.04 10.18 20.81
CA CYS A 444 -1.04 11.37 19.98
C CYS A 444 -2.40 12.10 19.89
N ARG A 445 -3.50 11.48 20.32
CA ARG A 445 -4.88 12.00 20.21
C ARG A 445 -5.48 12.52 21.52
N ILE A 446 -4.81 12.27 22.65
CA ILE A 446 -5.23 12.73 23.98
C ILE A 446 -5.65 14.22 23.92
N PRO A 447 -6.87 14.60 24.35
CA PRO A 447 -7.45 15.92 24.08
C PRO A 447 -6.57 17.12 24.46
N TYR A 448 -5.83 17.02 25.58
CA TYR A 448 -4.94 18.07 26.08
C TYR A 448 -3.76 18.39 25.14
N PHE A 449 -3.49 17.54 24.14
CA PHE A 449 -2.46 17.74 23.12
C PHE A 449 -3.03 18.28 21.79
N LYS A 450 -4.35 18.51 21.66
CA LYS A 450 -4.94 19.18 20.51
C LYS A 450 -4.64 20.69 20.57
N GLY A 451 -4.05 21.24 19.50
CA GLY A 451 -3.77 22.69 19.37
C GLY A 451 -2.33 23.03 18.95
N ILE A 452 -2.14 24.15 18.27
CA ILE A 452 -0.84 24.56 17.69
C ILE A 452 0.20 24.92 18.78
N HIS A 453 -0.25 25.42 19.93
CA HIS A 453 0.62 25.84 21.03
C HIS A 453 1.20 24.65 21.82
N ASN A 454 0.49 23.52 21.89
CA ASN A 454 0.84 22.39 22.76
C ASN A 454 1.78 21.37 22.10
N LYS A 455 2.34 21.67 20.91
CA LYS A 455 3.20 20.74 20.14
C LYS A 455 4.40 20.23 20.94
N ASN A 456 5.09 21.11 21.65
CA ASN A 456 6.30 20.75 22.38
C ASN A 456 5.95 19.88 23.60
N LEU A 457 4.85 20.19 24.30
CA LEU A 457 4.30 19.35 25.36
C LEU A 457 3.84 17.98 24.85
N LYS A 458 3.20 17.91 23.69
CA LYS A 458 2.89 16.65 23.01
C LYS A 458 4.16 15.83 22.73
N HIS A 459 5.23 16.46 22.25
CA HIS A 459 6.50 15.76 22.01
C HIS A 459 7.14 15.22 23.29
N PHE A 460 7.07 15.94 24.42
CA PHE A 460 7.50 15.40 25.72
C PHE A 460 6.61 14.22 26.15
N TYR A 461 5.31 14.46 26.32
CA TYR A 461 4.40 13.49 26.92
C TYR A 461 4.20 12.22 26.08
N VAL A 462 4.11 12.31 24.75
CA VAL A 462 4.01 11.11 23.90
C VAL A 462 5.30 10.27 23.96
N ARG A 463 6.48 10.89 24.11
CA ARG A 463 7.73 10.14 24.30
C ARG A 463 7.81 9.50 25.69
N CYS A 464 7.32 10.16 26.74
CA CYS A 464 7.17 9.53 28.06
C CYS A 464 6.20 8.34 28.05
N LEU A 465 5.07 8.45 27.34
CA LEU A 465 4.12 7.34 27.16
C LEU A 465 4.73 6.19 26.34
N ARG A 466 5.57 6.50 25.34
CA ARG A 466 6.40 5.50 24.64
C ARG A 466 7.39 4.81 25.59
N LEU A 467 7.98 5.49 26.57
CA LEU A 467 8.83 4.84 27.58
C LEU A 467 8.06 3.79 28.39
N LEU A 468 6.83 4.08 28.83
CA LEU A 468 5.95 3.10 29.48
C LEU A 468 5.66 1.91 28.56
N LEU A 469 5.28 2.17 27.30
CA LEU A 469 5.01 1.13 26.30
C LEU A 469 6.21 0.20 26.10
N THR A 470 7.42 0.75 26.03
CA THR A 470 8.67 -0.03 25.86
C THR A 470 9.23 -0.60 27.17
N SER A 471 8.56 -0.44 28.32
CA SER A 471 9.05 -0.96 29.59
C SER A 471 8.83 -2.47 29.70
N VAL A 472 9.92 -3.22 29.89
CA VAL A 472 9.93 -4.69 30.04
C VAL A 472 10.04 -5.17 31.50
N SER A 473 10.46 -4.32 32.43
CA SER A 473 10.40 -4.62 33.87
C SER A 473 9.28 -3.82 34.54
N PHE A 474 8.59 -4.46 35.46
CA PHE A 474 7.48 -3.87 36.22
C PHE A 474 7.95 -2.66 37.04
N GLU A 475 9.08 -2.77 37.75
CA GLU A 475 9.71 -1.68 38.50
C GLU A 475 9.98 -0.46 37.60
N LYS A 476 10.58 -0.67 36.42
CA LYS A 476 10.90 0.41 35.47
C LYS A 476 9.63 1.08 34.96
N PHE A 477 8.55 0.33 34.75
CA PHE A 477 7.23 0.87 34.43
C PHE A 477 6.68 1.71 35.60
N THR A 478 6.74 1.21 36.83
CA THR A 478 6.31 1.92 38.05
C THR A 478 7.03 3.26 38.23
N ASP A 479 8.36 3.29 38.10
CA ASP A 479 9.17 4.51 38.25
C ASP A 479 8.85 5.56 37.19
N ILE A 480 8.72 5.14 35.93
CA ILE A 480 8.40 6.03 34.82
C ILE A 480 6.97 6.56 34.98
N LEU A 481 6.02 5.76 35.49
CA LEU A 481 4.64 6.19 35.72
C LEU A 481 4.56 7.22 36.87
N LYS A 482 5.19 6.93 38.02
CA LYS A 482 5.29 7.87 39.15
C LYS A 482 5.91 9.21 38.72
N ALA A 483 7.04 9.16 38.00
CA ALA A 483 7.69 10.36 37.48
C ALA A 483 6.80 11.16 36.51
N LEU A 484 6.10 10.46 35.60
CA LEU A 484 5.23 11.08 34.60
C LEU A 484 4.02 11.78 35.22
N LEU A 485 3.41 11.14 36.23
CA LEU A 485 2.27 11.71 36.95
C LEU A 485 2.71 12.89 37.81
N THR A 486 3.80 12.79 38.56
CA THR A 486 4.35 13.90 39.36
C THR A 486 4.64 15.13 38.49
N VAL A 487 5.29 14.98 37.32
CA VAL A 487 5.52 16.10 36.39
C VAL A 487 4.21 16.70 35.87
N SER A 488 3.17 15.91 35.66
CA SER A 488 1.86 16.42 35.20
C SER A 488 1.06 17.14 36.29
N MET A 489 1.26 16.78 37.57
CA MET A 489 0.52 17.27 38.73
C MET A 489 1.18 18.46 39.45
N SER A 490 2.44 18.76 39.16
CA SER A 490 3.20 19.85 39.82
C SER A 490 3.01 21.21 39.16
N GLU A 491 2.42 22.17 39.88
CA GLU A 491 2.30 23.58 39.45
C GLU A 491 3.67 24.25 39.23
N THR A 492 4.70 23.82 39.97
CA THR A 492 6.04 24.43 40.00
C THR A 492 7.13 23.35 39.86
N ASP A 493 8.27 23.71 39.27
CA ASP A 493 9.47 22.88 39.25
C ASP A 493 10.75 23.71 39.51
N GLY A 494 11.93 23.15 39.24
CA GLY A 494 13.20 23.72 39.68
C GLY A 494 13.61 23.26 41.09
N TRP A 495 14.05 24.20 41.93
CA TRP A 495 14.78 23.92 43.16
C TRP A 495 14.06 24.39 44.42
N TYR A 496 14.32 23.69 45.53
CA TYR A 496 13.90 24.03 46.89
C TYR A 496 15.09 23.73 47.83
N ASN A 497 15.48 24.68 48.68
CA ASN A 497 16.64 24.56 49.59
C ASN A 497 17.94 24.04 48.92
N ASN A 498 18.27 24.55 47.72
CA ASN A 498 19.36 24.12 46.83
C ASN A 498 19.24 22.70 46.23
N GLU A 499 18.29 21.88 46.66
CA GLU A 499 18.02 20.56 46.07
C GLU A 499 16.99 20.66 44.92
N PRO A 500 17.04 19.77 43.91
CA PRO A 500 16.02 19.72 42.87
C PRO A 500 14.73 19.12 43.42
N THR A 501 13.60 19.81 43.20
CA THR A 501 12.26 19.30 43.57
C THR A 501 11.96 17.94 42.93
N PRO A 502 11.02 17.14 43.49
CA PRO A 502 10.62 15.87 42.89
C PRO A 502 10.18 16.01 41.43
N ALA A 503 9.49 17.10 41.08
CA ALA A 503 9.11 17.44 39.71
C ALA A 503 10.33 17.67 38.80
N GLU A 504 11.32 18.43 39.25
CA GLU A 504 12.55 18.69 38.49
C GLU A 504 13.36 17.42 38.27
N SER A 505 13.50 16.58 39.31
CA SER A 505 14.21 15.32 39.27
C SER A 505 13.53 14.28 38.38
N ALA A 506 12.21 14.13 38.50
CA ALA A 506 11.40 13.30 37.61
C ALA A 506 11.48 13.76 36.15
N ARG A 507 11.41 15.06 35.89
CA ARG A 507 11.52 15.63 34.54
C ARG A 507 12.89 15.39 33.91
N LYS A 508 13.98 15.57 34.66
CA LYS A 508 15.35 15.24 34.21
C LYS A 508 15.47 13.75 33.88
N MET A 509 15.03 12.87 34.77
CA MET A 509 15.05 11.42 34.55
C MET A 509 14.28 11.03 33.28
N LEU A 510 13.11 11.61 33.03
CA LEU A 510 12.33 11.35 31.81
C LEU A 510 13.04 11.86 30.55
N LEU A 511 13.61 13.06 30.56
CA LEU A 511 14.37 13.60 29.42
C LEU A 511 15.60 12.74 29.10
N ASP A 512 16.36 12.29 30.10
CA ASP A 512 17.54 11.45 29.88
C ASP A 512 17.17 10.04 29.36
N LYS A 513 16.05 9.47 29.83
CA LYS A 513 15.48 8.23 29.26
C LYS A 513 15.00 8.42 27.80
N ILE A 514 14.51 9.61 27.43
CA ILE A 514 14.11 9.94 26.04
C ILE A 514 15.33 10.11 25.12
N LYS A 515 16.41 10.75 25.61
CA LYS A 515 17.70 10.87 24.91
C LYS A 515 18.30 9.50 24.62
N GLY A 516 18.09 8.53 25.52
CA GLY A 516 18.20 7.11 25.22
C GLY A 516 19.54 6.47 25.57
N ILE A 517 20.09 6.79 26.74
CA ILE A 517 21.11 5.98 27.41
C ILE A 517 20.38 4.77 28.03
N ASP A 518 20.00 3.74 27.28
CA ASP A 518 20.88 2.60 26.96
C ASP A 518 20.32 1.72 25.79
N ILE A 519 21.08 0.70 25.34
CA ILE A 519 20.74 -0.47 24.49
C ILE A 519 20.16 -0.20 23.08
N ASN A 520 20.39 -1.12 22.15
CA ASN A 520 20.19 -1.01 20.70
C ASN A 520 19.05 -1.89 20.16
N TYR A 521 18.16 -1.35 19.31
CA TYR A 521 17.21 -2.10 18.47
C TYR A 521 16.81 -1.28 17.24
N GLU A 522 16.75 -1.94 16.08
CA GLU A 522 16.35 -1.34 14.79
C GLU A 522 14.96 -1.79 14.31
N ASP A 523 14.46 -1.05 13.32
CA ASP A 523 13.32 -1.29 12.42
C ASP A 523 11.88 -1.33 12.99
N MET A 524 11.14 -0.25 12.72
CA MET A 524 9.69 -0.22 12.48
C MET A 524 9.39 0.90 11.45
N THR A 525 8.17 0.95 10.91
CA THR A 525 7.76 1.94 9.88
C THR A 525 6.42 2.60 10.19
N ASP A 526 6.29 3.89 9.89
CA ASP A 526 5.08 4.70 10.10
C ASP A 526 3.84 4.28 9.29
N ILE A 527 2.65 4.48 9.87
CA ILE A 527 1.35 4.50 9.19
C ILE A 527 0.66 5.85 9.47
N ASP A 528 0.48 6.67 8.42
CA ASP A 528 -0.41 7.84 8.44
C ASP A 528 -1.88 7.38 8.31
N SER A 529 -2.72 7.59 9.34
CA SER A 529 -4.18 7.40 9.22
C SER A 529 -4.98 8.36 10.12
N GLU A 530 -5.68 9.30 9.48
CA GLU A 530 -6.63 10.20 10.16
C GLU A 530 -7.95 9.47 10.46
N VAL A 531 -8.24 9.37 11.75
CA VAL A 531 -9.46 8.85 12.36
C VAL A 531 -9.67 9.73 13.60
N GLU A 532 -10.90 10.12 13.92
CA GLU A 532 -11.20 10.59 15.27
C GLU A 532 -11.72 9.43 16.12
N GLU A 533 -11.27 9.41 17.37
CA GLU A 533 -11.39 8.27 18.27
C GLU A 533 -11.57 8.84 19.68
N SER A 534 -12.72 8.61 20.28
CA SER A 534 -13.04 9.08 21.63
C SER A 534 -12.26 8.28 22.66
N VAL A 535 -11.59 8.97 23.58
CA VAL A 535 -10.74 8.31 24.58
C VAL A 535 -11.62 7.75 25.70
N LEU A 536 -12.24 6.58 25.46
CA LEU A 536 -12.88 5.68 26.43
C LEU A 536 -13.63 6.37 27.58
N ASP A 537 -14.79 6.96 27.32
CA ASP A 537 -15.67 7.39 28.42
C ASP A 537 -16.06 6.20 29.30
N GLY A 538 -15.90 6.39 30.60
CA GLY A 538 -15.84 5.30 31.58
C GLY A 538 -17.22 4.88 32.06
N GLU A 539 -17.89 4.01 31.31
CA GLU A 539 -19.01 3.25 31.86
C GLU A 539 -18.54 2.29 32.96
N LYS A 540 -19.18 2.35 34.13
CA LYS A 540 -19.05 1.33 35.17
C LYS A 540 -19.78 0.06 34.73
N TYR A 541 -19.17 -1.09 34.95
CA TYR A 541 -19.82 -2.39 34.84
C TYR A 541 -20.00 -2.95 36.25
N ASP A 542 -21.24 -3.02 36.73
CA ASP A 542 -21.57 -3.73 37.97
C ASP A 542 -21.94 -5.17 37.62
N CYS A 543 -21.06 -6.13 37.96
CA CYS A 543 -21.32 -7.57 38.01
C CYS A 543 -20.22 -8.24 38.88
N GLU A 544 -20.59 -8.69 40.08
CA GLU A 544 -19.89 -9.62 40.99
C GLU A 544 -18.40 -9.33 41.30
N GLU A 545 -18.12 -9.08 42.59
CA GLU A 545 -16.88 -8.48 43.13
C GLU A 545 -15.55 -8.99 42.51
N PRO A 546 -14.88 -8.18 41.67
CA PRO A 546 -13.51 -8.45 41.27
C PRO A 546 -12.53 -7.90 42.31
N ILE A 547 -11.47 -8.67 42.60
CA ILE A 547 -10.28 -8.16 43.30
C ILE A 547 -9.66 -7.08 42.39
N ASP A 548 -9.69 -5.82 42.83
CA ASP A 548 -9.40 -4.63 42.01
C ASP A 548 -7.92 -4.19 42.17
N GLY A 549 -7.00 -5.16 42.23
CA GLY A 549 -5.61 -4.98 42.64
C GLY A 549 -4.81 -4.04 41.73
N ILE A 550 -5.07 -4.05 40.41
CA ILE A 550 -4.51 -3.08 39.47
C ILE A 550 -4.89 -1.65 39.87
N LYS A 551 -6.13 -1.42 40.29
CA LYS A 551 -6.61 -0.09 40.67
C LYS A 551 -6.03 0.34 42.01
N GLU A 552 -5.97 -0.54 43.02
CA GLU A 552 -5.31 -0.23 44.30
C GLU A 552 -3.87 0.23 44.07
N TYR A 553 -3.10 -0.51 43.26
CA TYR A 553 -1.74 -0.14 42.83
C TYR A 553 -1.67 1.19 42.05
N LEU A 554 -2.67 1.52 41.23
CA LEU A 554 -2.73 2.79 40.51
C LEU A 554 -3.16 3.96 41.40
N GLU A 555 -4.00 3.73 42.40
CA GLU A 555 -4.44 4.71 43.41
C GLU A 555 -3.29 5.04 44.39
N ASP A 556 -2.50 4.05 44.81
CA ASP A 556 -1.24 4.24 45.53
C ASP A 556 -0.24 5.11 44.75
N ILE A 557 -0.11 4.88 43.44
CA ILE A 557 0.76 5.65 42.55
C ILE A 557 0.23 7.09 42.37
N GLU A 558 -1.08 7.28 42.20
CA GLU A 558 -1.69 8.61 42.14
C GLU A 558 -1.46 9.37 43.46
N GLN A 559 -1.70 8.73 44.62
CA GLN A 559 -1.51 9.35 45.93
C GLN A 559 -0.04 9.66 46.26
N PHE A 560 0.91 8.82 45.81
CA PHE A 560 2.34 9.11 45.85
C PHE A 560 2.65 10.38 45.04
N SER A 561 2.19 10.45 43.79
CA SER A 561 2.46 11.61 42.92
C SER A 561 1.79 12.90 43.41
N ILE A 562 0.58 12.82 43.97
CA ILE A 562 -0.12 13.93 44.65
C ILE A 562 0.64 14.41 45.90
N THR A 563 1.35 13.52 46.59
CA THR A 563 2.17 13.88 47.75
C THR A 563 3.46 14.58 47.31
N GLN A 564 4.12 14.06 46.27
CA GLN A 564 5.33 14.67 45.69
C GLN A 564 5.05 16.03 45.03
N SER A 565 3.88 16.23 44.41
CA SER A 565 3.58 17.46 43.67
C SER A 565 3.31 18.69 44.53
N LYS A 566 3.07 18.51 45.84
CA LYS A 566 2.88 19.59 46.82
C LYS A 566 4.17 20.34 47.17
N ILE A 567 5.35 19.77 46.87
CA ILE A 567 6.65 20.39 47.14
C ILE A 567 6.91 21.47 46.09
N LYS A 568 6.79 22.74 46.51
CA LYS A 568 6.90 23.89 45.59
C LYS A 568 8.35 24.19 45.20
N GLY A 569 8.57 24.37 43.89
CA GLY A 569 9.83 24.81 43.32
C GLY A 569 9.93 26.33 43.15
N ASN A 570 11.06 26.79 42.59
CA ASN A 570 11.37 28.20 42.41
C ASN A 570 10.90 28.80 41.07
N ARG A 571 10.13 28.07 40.26
CA ARG A 571 9.48 28.55 39.02
C ARG A 571 8.23 27.75 38.67
N ASP A 572 7.35 28.33 37.87
CA ASP A 572 6.18 27.64 37.31
C ASP A 572 6.59 26.49 36.39
N SER A 573 5.89 25.36 36.46
CA SER A 573 6.17 24.24 35.57
C SER A 573 5.44 24.41 34.24
N ALA A 574 6.22 24.56 33.16
CA ALA A 574 5.69 24.55 31.80
C ALA A 574 4.98 23.23 31.43
N TYR A 575 5.14 22.18 32.25
CA TYR A 575 4.62 20.82 32.00
C TYR A 575 3.32 20.51 32.76
N PHE A 576 2.86 21.41 33.62
CA PHE A 576 1.66 21.23 34.45
C PHE A 576 0.40 21.01 33.59
N ILE A 577 -0.15 19.80 33.63
CA ILE A 577 -1.42 19.42 32.99
C ILE A 577 -2.12 18.41 33.92
N PRO A 578 -2.72 18.86 35.04
CA PRO A 578 -3.20 17.94 36.08
C PRO A 578 -4.33 17.02 35.59
N ASN A 579 -5.13 17.45 34.61
CA ASN A 579 -6.17 16.61 34.01
C ASN A 579 -5.63 15.48 33.11
N LEU A 580 -4.35 15.52 32.73
CA LEU A 580 -3.70 14.46 31.96
C LEU A 580 -3.55 13.18 32.80
N SER A 581 -3.31 13.29 34.11
CA SER A 581 -3.10 12.13 35.00
C SER A 581 -4.22 11.10 34.88
N LYS A 582 -5.47 11.56 34.95
CA LYS A 582 -6.69 10.74 34.84
C LYS A 582 -6.76 9.97 33.52
N THR A 583 -6.28 10.55 32.42
CA THR A 583 -6.20 9.86 31.13
C THR A 583 -5.07 8.83 31.10
N ILE A 584 -3.91 9.13 31.70
CA ILE A 584 -2.79 8.20 31.82
C ILE A 584 -3.19 6.99 32.69
N LEU A 585 -3.75 7.23 33.87
CA LEU A 585 -4.22 6.20 34.81
C LEU A 585 -5.31 5.31 34.16
N ARG A 586 -6.27 5.91 33.45
CA ARG A 586 -7.29 5.16 32.68
C ARG A 586 -6.68 4.24 31.61
N LEU A 587 -5.61 4.67 30.92
CA LEU A 587 -4.88 3.81 29.98
C LEU A 587 -4.06 2.73 30.72
N CYS A 588 -3.48 3.07 31.88
CA CYS A 588 -2.71 2.14 32.69
C CYS A 588 -3.55 1.01 33.30
N LYS A 589 -4.89 1.12 33.38
CA LYS A 589 -5.76 -0.02 33.74
C LYS A 589 -5.57 -1.26 32.85
N HIS A 590 -5.03 -1.10 31.65
CA HIS A 590 -4.68 -2.20 30.74
C HIS A 590 -3.17 -2.33 30.47
N PHE A 591 -2.30 -1.81 31.35
CA PHE A 591 -0.85 -1.82 31.12
C PHE A 591 -0.23 -3.19 30.79
N PRO A 592 -0.68 -4.35 31.34
CA PRO A 592 -0.08 -5.66 31.03
C PRO A 592 -0.26 -6.11 29.57
N ILE A 593 -1.13 -5.45 28.78
CA ILE A 593 -1.40 -5.80 27.37
C ILE A 593 -0.95 -4.76 26.33
N TRP A 594 -0.55 -3.55 26.74
CA TRP A 594 0.09 -2.58 25.84
C TRP A 594 1.55 -2.26 26.17
N THR A 595 2.10 -2.80 27.26
CA THR A 595 3.52 -2.65 27.63
C THR A 595 4.30 -3.96 27.43
N GLY A 596 5.62 -3.90 27.56
CA GLY A 596 6.51 -5.07 27.51
C GLY A 596 6.63 -5.85 28.83
N VAL A 597 5.97 -5.44 29.92
CA VAL A 597 6.21 -5.99 31.28
C VAL A 597 5.92 -7.49 31.42
N MET A 598 5.06 -8.03 30.53
CA MET A 598 4.70 -9.45 30.50
C MET A 598 5.60 -10.29 29.59
N ASN A 599 6.55 -9.67 28.88
CA ASN A 599 7.37 -10.35 27.85
C ASN A 599 8.13 -11.56 28.40
N ASP A 600 8.79 -11.38 29.56
CA ASP A 600 9.63 -12.42 30.16
C ASP A 600 8.77 -13.56 30.74
N LYS A 601 7.58 -13.24 31.28
CA LYS A 601 6.62 -14.21 31.82
C LYS A 601 6.04 -15.11 30.73
N PHE A 602 5.74 -14.57 29.55
CA PHE A 602 5.29 -15.34 28.37
C PHE A 602 6.42 -15.85 27.46
N GLN A 603 7.69 -15.53 27.78
CA GLN A 603 8.87 -15.92 27.01
C GLN A 603 8.80 -15.52 25.51
N THR A 604 8.28 -14.33 25.21
CA THR A 604 8.14 -13.88 23.81
C THR A 604 9.51 -13.56 23.18
N PRO A 605 9.77 -13.97 21.92
CA PRO A 605 10.89 -13.47 21.14
C PRO A 605 10.65 -12.06 20.57
N TYR A 606 9.46 -11.47 20.78
CA TYR A 606 9.06 -10.17 20.21
C TYR A 606 8.98 -9.09 21.29
N VAL A 607 10.03 -8.26 21.41
CA VAL A 607 10.03 -7.12 22.35
C VAL A 607 8.81 -6.22 22.13
N ILE A 608 8.47 -5.91 20.86
CA ILE A 608 7.39 -5.02 20.46
C ILE A 608 6.26 -5.82 19.77
N ALA A 609 5.02 -5.55 20.18
CA ALA A 609 3.81 -6.04 19.51
C ALA A 609 3.53 -5.19 18.25
N SER A 610 3.35 -5.84 17.09
CA SER A 610 2.79 -5.14 15.92
C SER A 610 1.88 -6.00 15.03
N SER A 611 0.84 -5.36 14.50
CA SER A 611 -0.12 -5.88 13.53
C SER A 611 0.28 -5.65 12.06
N ALA A 612 1.46 -5.06 11.78
CA ALA A 612 1.85 -4.63 10.43
C ALA A 612 1.74 -5.69 9.30
N SER A 613 1.80 -7.00 9.62
CA SER A 613 1.57 -8.08 8.67
C SER A 613 0.13 -8.21 8.17
N VAL A 614 -0.89 -7.94 9.01
CA VAL A 614 -2.29 -7.96 8.54
C VAL A 614 -2.63 -6.71 7.72
N GLU A 615 -2.13 -5.54 8.10
CA GLU A 615 -2.22 -4.33 7.27
C GLU A 615 -1.48 -4.46 5.93
N SER A 616 -0.34 -5.16 5.89
CA SER A 616 0.34 -5.49 4.63
C SER A 616 -0.48 -6.45 3.75
N ASP A 617 -1.15 -7.45 4.33
CA ASP A 617 -1.99 -8.37 3.56
C ASP A 617 -3.25 -7.68 3.04
N PHE A 618 -3.93 -6.88 3.88
CA PHE A 618 -5.01 -5.99 3.45
C PHE A 618 -4.57 -5.04 2.32
N SER A 619 -3.36 -4.48 2.38
CA SER A 619 -2.81 -3.62 1.34
C SER A 619 -2.62 -4.37 0.03
N ASP A 620 -2.06 -5.59 0.05
CA ASP A 620 -1.85 -6.42 -1.13
C ASP A 620 -3.15 -7.01 -1.70
N LEU A 621 -4.11 -7.37 -0.86
CA LEU A 621 -5.48 -7.72 -1.22
C LEU A 621 -6.15 -6.55 -1.97
N LYS A 622 -6.12 -5.35 -1.38
CA LYS A 622 -6.71 -4.14 -1.96
C LYS A 622 -6.01 -3.70 -3.26
N SER A 623 -4.68 -3.78 -3.35
CA SER A 623 -3.88 -3.17 -4.43
C SER A 623 -3.44 -4.12 -5.54
N ARG A 624 -3.16 -5.40 -5.23
CA ARG A 624 -2.69 -6.41 -6.18
C ARG A 624 -3.82 -7.39 -6.56
N ILE A 625 -4.33 -8.14 -5.59
CA ILE A 625 -5.29 -9.24 -5.83
C ILE A 625 -6.61 -8.71 -6.43
N LEU A 626 -7.10 -7.57 -5.93
CA LEU A 626 -8.34 -6.94 -6.38
C LEU A 626 -8.14 -5.75 -7.33
N ARG A 627 -6.94 -5.59 -7.92
CA ARG A 627 -6.57 -4.46 -8.81
C ARG A 627 -7.55 -4.20 -9.94
N PHE A 628 -8.04 -5.27 -10.59
CA PHE A 628 -8.91 -5.21 -11.78
C PHE A 628 -10.40 -5.45 -11.46
N GLU A 629 -10.80 -5.31 -10.19
CA GLU A 629 -12.18 -5.49 -9.74
C GLU A 629 -12.85 -4.16 -9.35
N THR A 630 -14.16 -4.07 -9.60
CA THR A 630 -15.01 -3.04 -9.02
C THR A 630 -15.26 -3.36 -7.55
N LYS A 631 -14.53 -2.69 -6.65
CA LYS A 631 -14.80 -2.69 -5.20
C LYS A 631 -15.83 -1.59 -4.86
N PRO A 632 -16.69 -1.78 -3.86
CA PRO A 632 -17.01 -3.05 -3.21
C PRO A 632 -17.69 -4.05 -4.16
N MET A 633 -17.59 -5.35 -3.90
CA MET A 633 -18.25 -6.43 -4.66
C MET A 633 -19.21 -7.27 -3.80
N THR A 634 -20.04 -8.13 -4.40
CA THR A 634 -20.98 -8.98 -3.63
C THR A 634 -20.25 -10.07 -2.85
N ALA A 635 -20.84 -10.51 -1.73
CA ALA A 635 -20.18 -11.42 -0.78
C ALA A 635 -19.73 -12.76 -1.40
N ASP A 636 -20.54 -13.33 -2.30
CA ASP A 636 -20.20 -14.51 -3.12
C ASP A 636 -18.92 -14.31 -3.94
N ARG A 637 -18.87 -13.25 -4.75
CA ARG A 637 -17.71 -12.92 -5.61
C ARG A 637 -16.48 -12.60 -4.79
N PHE A 638 -16.66 -11.96 -3.64
CA PHE A 638 -15.56 -11.67 -2.73
C PHE A 638 -14.97 -12.95 -2.13
N VAL A 639 -15.77 -13.78 -1.44
CA VAL A 639 -15.29 -15.01 -0.77
C VAL A 639 -14.73 -16.00 -1.79
N ALA A 640 -15.41 -16.21 -2.93
CA ALA A 640 -14.94 -17.11 -3.99
C ALA A 640 -13.58 -16.66 -4.57
N LYS A 641 -13.41 -15.35 -4.83
CA LYS A 641 -12.13 -14.85 -5.33
C LYS A 641 -11.05 -14.87 -4.26
N HIS A 642 -11.40 -14.56 -3.01
CA HIS A 642 -10.43 -14.53 -1.92
C HIS A 642 -9.89 -15.93 -1.62
N LEU A 643 -10.75 -16.94 -1.51
CA LEU A 643 -10.34 -18.35 -1.35
C LEU A 643 -9.41 -18.83 -2.48
N LYS A 644 -9.69 -18.49 -3.75
CA LYS A 644 -8.77 -18.82 -4.86
C LYS A 644 -7.40 -18.15 -4.74
N SER A 645 -7.33 -16.96 -4.15
CA SER A 645 -6.06 -16.26 -3.90
C SER A 645 -5.31 -16.86 -2.70
N ILE A 646 -6.01 -17.12 -1.61
CA ILE A 646 -5.50 -17.80 -0.41
C ILE A 646 -4.89 -19.15 -0.73
N GLU A 647 -5.53 -19.93 -1.60
CA GLU A 647 -5.05 -21.25 -2.02
C GLU A 647 -3.70 -21.14 -2.75
N GLY A 648 -3.57 -20.21 -3.69
CA GLY A 648 -2.29 -19.90 -4.35
C GLY A 648 -1.22 -19.42 -3.36
N SER A 649 -1.58 -18.52 -2.44
CA SER A 649 -0.68 -18.07 -1.36
C SER A 649 -0.24 -19.21 -0.43
N SER A 650 -1.12 -20.17 -0.14
CA SER A 650 -0.82 -21.33 0.70
C SER A 650 0.24 -22.24 0.08
N ILE A 651 0.11 -22.52 -1.22
CA ILE A 651 1.09 -23.32 -1.98
C ILE A 651 2.46 -22.60 -2.04
N LEU A 652 2.45 -21.29 -2.30
CA LEU A 652 3.67 -20.48 -2.34
C LEU A 652 4.35 -20.37 -0.96
N PHE A 653 3.59 -20.13 0.10
CA PHE A 653 4.09 -20.07 1.48
C PHE A 653 4.73 -21.41 1.89
N ARG A 654 4.07 -22.55 1.59
CA ARG A 654 4.61 -23.89 1.86
C ARG A 654 5.89 -24.16 1.06
N SER A 655 5.97 -23.73 -0.19
CA SER A 655 7.20 -23.80 -1.00
C SER A 655 8.36 -22.98 -0.41
N SER A 656 8.08 -21.78 0.11
CA SER A 656 9.09 -20.96 0.81
C SER A 656 9.51 -21.58 2.15
N GLN A 657 8.58 -22.13 2.94
CA GLN A 657 8.86 -22.84 4.18
C GLN A 657 9.80 -24.04 3.98
N LEU A 658 9.53 -24.88 2.96
CA LEU A 658 10.36 -26.05 2.66
C LEU A 658 11.78 -25.64 2.23
N ARG A 659 11.92 -24.60 1.41
CA ARG A 659 13.23 -24.06 1.01
C ARG A 659 13.99 -23.45 2.19
N HIS A 660 13.32 -22.71 3.07
CA HIS A 660 13.91 -22.17 4.29
C HIS A 660 14.43 -23.27 5.23
N ASN A 661 13.62 -24.33 5.46
CA ASN A 661 14.03 -25.47 6.28
C ASN A 661 15.26 -26.18 5.70
N HIS A 662 15.35 -26.35 4.38
CA HIS A 662 16.52 -26.94 3.72
C HIS A 662 17.79 -26.07 3.91
N ILE A 663 17.64 -24.74 3.93
CA ILE A 663 18.75 -23.81 4.20
C ILE A 663 19.17 -23.87 5.68
N GLU A 664 18.22 -23.97 6.63
CA GLU A 664 18.54 -24.17 8.06
C GLU A 664 19.29 -25.48 8.32
N ILE A 665 18.88 -26.57 7.66
CA ILE A 665 19.54 -27.89 7.77
C ILE A 665 20.98 -27.80 7.24
N ASN A 666 21.18 -27.26 6.03
CA ASN A 666 22.52 -27.14 5.44
C ASN A 666 23.45 -26.23 6.25
N LYS A 667 22.93 -25.16 6.87
CA LYS A 667 23.73 -24.34 7.81
C LYS A 667 24.15 -25.14 9.05
N LYS A 668 23.26 -25.95 9.62
CA LYS A 668 23.54 -26.79 10.79
C LYS A 668 24.46 -27.98 10.51
N SER A 669 24.58 -28.44 9.26
CA SER A 669 25.58 -29.44 8.87
C SER A 669 26.97 -28.83 8.64
N VAL A 670 27.05 -27.62 8.07
CA VAL A 670 28.34 -26.92 7.89
C VAL A 670 28.94 -26.50 9.23
N MET A 671 28.16 -25.92 10.14
CA MET A 671 28.62 -25.50 11.48
C MET A 671 28.90 -26.66 12.46
N LYS A 672 29.08 -27.88 11.96
CA LYS A 672 29.47 -29.08 12.72
C LYS A 672 30.84 -29.66 12.31
N VAL A 673 31.55 -29.02 11.40
CA VAL A 673 32.86 -29.48 10.90
C VAL A 673 34.03 -28.84 11.67
N ASP A 674 33.88 -27.59 12.12
CA ASP A 674 35.01 -26.77 12.60
C ASP A 674 35.32 -26.90 14.11
N VAL A 675 35.35 -28.13 14.66
CA VAL A 675 35.96 -28.42 15.98
C VAL A 675 36.56 -29.84 16.01
N GLU A 676 37.80 -30.01 15.52
CA GLU A 676 38.91 -30.66 16.27
C GLU A 676 40.24 -30.73 15.49
N SER A 677 41.34 -30.61 16.26
CA SER A 677 42.75 -30.92 15.92
C SER A 677 43.54 -29.99 14.98
N ASP A 678 44.80 -29.79 15.37
CA ASP A 678 45.84 -28.95 14.76
C ASP A 678 46.91 -29.82 14.06
N TYR A 679 47.63 -29.22 13.10
CA TYR A 679 48.98 -29.58 12.60
C TYR A 679 49.33 -31.04 12.24
N ILE A 680 49.73 -31.25 10.96
CA ILE A 680 51.13 -31.56 10.56
C ILE A 680 51.26 -31.49 9.02
N ILE A 681 52.50 -31.24 8.54
CA ILE A 681 52.85 -31.16 7.11
C ILE A 681 53.76 -32.35 6.76
N SER A 682 53.48 -33.12 5.70
CA SER A 682 54.50 -33.65 4.76
C SER A 682 53.94 -34.41 3.55
N ASP A 683 54.81 -34.47 2.54
CA ASP A 683 54.69 -34.91 1.15
C ASP A 683 54.31 -36.38 0.83
N SER A 684 54.01 -36.59 -0.47
CA SER A 684 54.38 -37.74 -1.32
C SER A 684 53.54 -39.05 -1.37
N GLU A 685 53.03 -39.31 -2.58
CA GLU A 685 53.02 -40.58 -3.34
C GLU A 685 52.49 -41.93 -2.78
N THR A 686 51.30 -42.29 -3.30
CA THR A 686 50.86 -43.64 -3.76
C THR A 686 50.54 -44.78 -2.76
N ILE A 687 49.89 -45.83 -3.31
CA ILE A 687 49.57 -47.17 -2.75
C ILE A 687 48.21 -47.30 -2.01
N LEU A 688 47.28 -48.01 -2.68
CA LEU A 688 46.14 -48.78 -2.13
C LEU A 688 46.65 -50.10 -1.52
N PRO A 689 46.03 -50.75 -0.50
CA PRO A 689 44.59 -51.11 -0.54
C PRO A 689 43.84 -51.34 0.81
N SER A 690 42.52 -51.58 0.71
CA SER A 690 41.67 -52.43 1.59
C SER A 690 41.55 -52.08 3.10
N SER A 691 40.38 -52.11 3.75
CA SER A 691 39.32 -53.14 3.69
C SER A 691 38.03 -52.70 4.44
N THR A 692 36.90 -53.39 4.18
CA THR A 692 35.74 -53.68 5.08
C THR A 692 35.37 -52.74 6.25
N LYS A 693 34.12 -52.36 6.58
CA LYS A 693 32.74 -52.90 6.33
C LYS A 693 31.74 -51.93 7.05
N THR A 694 30.40 -51.89 6.93
CA THR A 694 29.31 -52.64 6.23
C THR A 694 28.12 -51.66 5.98
N ASN A 695 26.93 -52.18 5.62
CA ASN A 695 25.60 -51.51 5.52
C ASN A 695 25.39 -50.65 4.25
N THR A 696 24.24 -50.66 3.57
CA THR A 696 22.94 -51.35 3.84
C THR A 696 22.29 -51.78 2.52
N LEU A 697 21.44 -52.82 2.54
CA LEU A 697 20.62 -53.23 1.39
C LEU A 697 19.12 -53.16 1.73
N ILE A 698 18.34 -52.51 0.86
CA ILE A 698 16.99 -52.91 0.41
C ILE A 698 16.81 -52.28 -0.99
N PRO A 699 16.24 -52.99 -1.99
CA PRO A 699 16.50 -52.67 -3.40
C PRO A 699 15.43 -51.81 -4.10
N VAL A 700 15.80 -51.26 -5.26
CA VAL A 700 14.91 -50.67 -6.27
C VAL A 700 15.39 -51.11 -7.67
N PRO A 701 14.59 -51.86 -8.45
CA PRO A 701 14.71 -51.95 -9.91
C PRO A 701 14.14 -50.66 -10.55
N GLU A 702 14.81 -49.98 -11.48
CA GLU A 702 14.96 -50.33 -12.92
C GLU A 702 13.64 -50.12 -13.72
N GLU A 703 13.63 -49.47 -14.90
CA GLU A 703 14.71 -49.15 -15.85
C GLU A 703 14.38 -47.91 -16.74
N ILE A 704 15.43 -47.27 -17.31
CA ILE A 704 15.63 -46.73 -18.70
C ILE A 704 14.43 -46.10 -19.49
N SER A 705 14.53 -45.02 -20.30
CA SER A 705 15.65 -44.36 -21.03
C SER A 705 15.49 -42.82 -21.14
N ILE A 706 16.60 -42.10 -21.39
CA ILE A 706 16.62 -40.78 -22.04
C ILE A 706 17.83 -40.72 -22.99
N GLU A 707 17.62 -40.34 -24.25
CA GLU A 707 18.70 -39.98 -25.18
C GLU A 707 18.79 -38.47 -25.45
N SER A 708 20.02 -38.05 -25.73
CA SER A 708 20.55 -36.74 -26.12
C SER A 708 19.66 -35.75 -26.89
N ILE A 709 19.88 -34.44 -26.63
CA ILE A 709 20.62 -33.53 -27.55
C ILE A 709 20.96 -32.19 -26.86
N GLN A 710 22.05 -31.55 -27.27
CA GLN A 710 22.58 -30.28 -26.74
C GLN A 710 21.98 -29.05 -27.46
N LYS A 711 21.89 -27.88 -26.78
CA LYS A 711 22.54 -26.62 -27.24
C LYS A 711 22.41 -25.41 -26.31
N GLU A 712 23.56 -24.75 -26.13
CA GLU A 712 23.83 -23.29 -26.12
C GLU A 712 22.99 -22.30 -25.27
N LYS A 713 23.69 -21.62 -24.35
CA LYS A 713 23.33 -20.26 -23.88
C LYS A 713 24.05 -19.22 -24.73
N LEU A 714 23.32 -18.34 -25.41
CA LEU A 714 23.86 -17.13 -26.01
C LEU A 714 23.81 -15.96 -25.00
N ILE A 715 24.97 -15.37 -24.72
CA ILE A 715 25.11 -14.08 -24.05
C ILE A 715 25.46 -13.06 -25.14
N LEU A 716 24.71 -11.97 -25.23
CA LEU A 716 24.85 -10.97 -26.29
C LEU A 716 25.19 -9.60 -25.69
N ASN A 717 26.48 -9.29 -25.64
CA ASN A 717 26.98 -7.95 -25.36
C ASN A 717 26.87 -7.10 -26.64
N VAL A 718 26.32 -5.88 -26.53
CA VAL A 718 26.41 -4.86 -27.58
C VAL A 718 26.70 -3.52 -26.93
N SER A 719 27.82 -2.90 -27.33
CA SER A 719 28.15 -1.50 -27.01
C SER A 719 27.40 -0.56 -27.96
N PHE A 720 27.20 0.69 -27.57
CA PHE A 720 27.02 1.78 -28.55
C PHE A 720 27.65 3.08 -28.05
N ASP A 721 28.40 3.72 -28.95
CA ASP A 721 29.19 4.92 -28.70
C ASP A 721 28.39 6.23 -28.75
N SER A 722 29.05 7.31 -28.34
CA SER A 722 28.60 8.70 -28.41
C SER A 722 28.29 9.20 -29.82
N LEU A 723 27.38 10.18 -29.94
CA LEU A 723 27.50 11.32 -30.87
C LEU A 723 26.63 12.51 -30.42
N ASP A 724 26.79 13.68 -31.05
CA ASP A 724 26.79 14.96 -30.31
C ASP A 724 26.02 16.14 -30.96
N ILE A 725 25.69 17.17 -30.15
CA ILE A 725 25.34 18.58 -30.51
C ILE A 725 24.22 18.87 -31.55
N LYS A 726 23.12 19.57 -31.13
CA LYS A 726 22.85 21.00 -31.50
C LYS A 726 21.69 21.69 -30.73
N ARG A 727 21.46 22.98 -31.02
CA ARG A 727 20.75 24.03 -30.22
C ARG A 727 19.35 24.43 -30.78
N LEU A 728 18.75 25.43 -30.10
CA LEU A 728 17.58 26.30 -30.41
C LEU A 728 16.21 25.78 -29.91
N GLY A 729 15.29 26.62 -29.41
CA GLY A 729 15.31 28.09 -29.22
C GLY A 729 14.21 28.60 -28.26
N SER A 730 14.18 29.92 -28.01
CA SER A 730 13.30 30.62 -27.04
C SER A 730 11.97 31.12 -27.61
N VAL A 731 10.95 31.38 -26.76
CA VAL A 731 10.08 32.61 -26.74
C VAL A 731 8.95 32.53 -25.68
N SER A 732 8.48 33.70 -25.22
CA SER A 732 7.31 34.02 -24.37
C SER A 732 6.88 35.49 -24.65
N PRO A 733 5.85 36.14 -24.04
CA PRO A 733 4.86 35.74 -23.02
C PRO A 733 3.40 36.19 -23.37
N ASN A 734 2.60 36.69 -22.39
CA ASN A 734 1.25 37.32 -22.46
C ASN A 734 0.07 36.34 -22.71
N GLU A 735 -1.19 36.49 -22.25
CA GLU A 735 -1.93 37.40 -21.32
C GLU A 735 -3.33 36.74 -20.97
N SER A 736 -4.34 37.26 -20.25
CA SER A 736 -4.64 38.50 -19.47
C SER A 736 -5.85 38.31 -18.50
N TYR A 737 -5.97 39.17 -17.46
CA TYR A 737 -7.16 39.73 -16.74
C TYR A 737 -8.35 38.84 -16.23
N MET A 738 -8.71 38.85 -14.92
CA MET A 738 -9.73 39.66 -14.16
C MET A 738 -11.23 39.33 -14.47
N HIS A 739 -12.26 39.45 -13.61
CA HIS A 739 -12.51 39.90 -12.20
C HIS A 739 -13.11 38.71 -11.36
N LEU A 740 -13.27 38.65 -10.01
CA LEU A 740 -13.54 39.55 -8.85
C LEU A 740 -15.04 39.67 -8.43
N GLU A 741 -15.29 39.78 -7.10
CA GLU A 741 -16.56 40.00 -6.35
C GLU A 741 -17.54 38.79 -6.21
N GLY A 742 -18.27 38.56 -5.09
CA GLY A 742 -18.18 39.17 -3.74
C GLY A 742 -19.24 38.67 -2.70
N ILE A 743 -18.94 38.84 -1.40
CA ILE A 743 -19.85 39.04 -0.22
C ILE A 743 -20.72 37.85 0.35
N GLU A 744 -20.23 37.29 1.49
CA GLU A 744 -20.84 37.05 2.85
C GLU A 744 -22.35 37.30 3.20
N PRO A 745 -22.88 36.99 4.43
CA PRO A 745 -22.69 35.87 5.40
C PRO A 745 -24.04 35.38 6.09
N LEU A 746 -23.99 34.81 7.33
CA LEU A 746 -25.08 34.49 8.31
C LEU A 746 -25.98 33.26 7.97
N THR A 747 -26.67 32.51 8.87
CA THR A 747 -26.75 32.29 10.35
C THR A 747 -27.24 30.83 10.56
N LYS A 748 -26.98 30.00 11.60
CA LYS A 748 -26.85 30.08 13.09
C LYS A 748 -28.15 29.68 13.85
N LEU A 749 -28.02 28.83 14.90
CA LEU A 749 -29.01 28.40 15.94
C LEU A 749 -30.04 27.32 15.51
N ASN A 750 -30.09 26.13 16.14
CA ASN A 750 -30.87 25.69 17.33
C ASN A 750 -32.14 24.90 16.89
N SER A 751 -32.77 23.96 17.62
CA SER A 751 -32.46 23.08 18.79
C SER A 751 -33.55 21.95 18.78
N SER A 752 -33.83 21.05 19.73
CA SER A 752 -33.49 20.85 21.16
C SER A 752 -33.51 19.33 21.52
N ASP A 753 -33.60 19.01 22.81
CA ASP A 753 -33.80 17.70 23.47
C ASP A 753 -35.18 17.04 23.14
N ASP A 754 -35.50 15.77 23.47
CA ASP A 754 -35.58 15.19 24.83
C ASP A 754 -35.26 13.66 24.87
N SER A 755 -35.58 13.01 25.99
CA SER A 755 -34.94 11.82 26.55
C SER A 755 -35.91 10.68 26.87
N THR A 756 -35.39 9.44 26.94
CA THR A 756 -35.64 8.44 28.02
C THR A 756 -34.86 7.14 27.72
N SER A 757 -34.73 6.26 28.71
CA SER A 757 -33.79 5.13 28.72
C SER A 757 -34.46 3.76 28.80
N GLU A 758 -33.84 2.73 28.22
CA GLU A 758 -33.78 1.39 28.82
C GLU A 758 -32.77 0.42 28.15
N LYS A 759 -32.21 -0.48 28.98
CA LYS A 759 -31.65 -1.83 28.68
C LYS A 759 -30.34 -1.96 27.85
N SER A 760 -29.33 -2.47 28.55
CA SER A 760 -27.90 -2.53 28.23
C SER A 760 -27.44 -3.79 27.49
N LEU A 761 -28.06 -4.12 26.34
CA LEU A 761 -27.68 -5.30 25.53
C LEU A 761 -27.08 -5.00 24.15
N GLU A 762 -27.05 -3.73 23.72
CA GLU A 762 -26.58 -3.37 22.37
C GLU A 762 -25.58 -2.21 22.39
N LYS A 763 -24.28 -2.51 22.18
CA LYS A 763 -23.26 -1.50 21.87
C LYS A 763 -22.88 -1.59 20.39
N PHE A 764 -23.21 -0.55 19.63
CA PHE A 764 -22.90 -0.42 18.21
C PHE A 764 -21.82 0.66 17.98
N GLU A 765 -20.92 0.43 17.02
CA GLU A 765 -19.97 1.43 16.57
C GLU A 765 -20.61 2.39 15.54
N ASN A 766 -20.36 3.70 15.67
CA ASN A 766 -20.95 4.73 14.82
C ASN A 766 -19.91 5.34 13.86
N TRP A 767 -19.76 4.75 12.67
CA TRP A 767 -18.82 5.21 11.62
C TRP A 767 -19.57 5.82 10.43
N GLY A 768 -19.65 7.15 10.33
CA GLY A 768 -20.39 7.81 9.25
C GLY A 768 -20.04 9.27 8.96
N GLY A 769 -19.11 9.51 8.02
CA GLY A 769 -18.84 10.84 7.44
C GLY A 769 -18.62 10.75 5.94
N LEU A 770 -19.58 11.24 5.13
CA LEU A 770 -19.54 11.12 3.66
C LEU A 770 -19.89 12.44 2.94
N GLY A 771 -19.03 12.82 1.98
CA GLY A 771 -19.16 14.00 1.11
C GLY A 771 -18.23 15.15 1.52
N LYS A 772 -17.64 15.94 0.61
CA LYS A 772 -17.78 16.07 -0.87
C LYS A 772 -16.39 16.52 -1.44
N PRO A 773 -16.28 17.00 -2.70
CA PRO A 773 -16.57 16.38 -3.99
C PRO A 773 -15.27 15.96 -4.74
N ASN A 774 -15.37 15.44 -5.96
CA ASN A 774 -14.20 15.10 -6.78
C ASN A 774 -13.42 16.32 -7.27
N ILE A 775 -12.09 16.31 -7.13
CA ILE A 775 -11.15 17.15 -7.89
C ILE A 775 -10.34 16.23 -8.84
N PRO A 776 -10.19 16.54 -10.15
CA PRO A 776 -9.48 15.67 -11.07
C PRO A 776 -7.97 15.61 -10.79
N VAL A 777 -7.45 14.41 -10.49
CA VAL A 777 -6.01 14.17 -10.40
C VAL A 777 -5.45 13.89 -11.80
N PHE A 778 -4.66 14.85 -12.33
CA PHE A 778 -3.90 14.64 -13.55
C PHE A 778 -2.75 13.64 -13.33
N PRO A 779 -2.47 12.73 -14.27
CA PRO A 779 -1.40 11.74 -14.12
C PRO A 779 -0.03 12.39 -14.25
N LYS A 780 0.79 12.36 -13.19
CA LYS A 780 2.22 12.66 -13.28
C LYS A 780 2.99 11.44 -13.81
N GLY A 781 3.99 11.70 -14.64
CA GLY A 781 4.79 10.67 -15.32
C GLY A 781 5.59 9.76 -14.39
N CYS A 782 6.04 8.63 -14.93
CA CYS A 782 6.80 7.64 -14.18
C CYS A 782 8.28 8.05 -14.05
N GLU A 783 8.67 8.49 -12.86
CA GLU A 783 10.06 8.46 -12.39
C GLU A 783 10.13 7.58 -11.14
N ASN A 784 11.06 6.61 -11.11
CA ASN A 784 11.26 5.73 -9.96
C ASN A 784 11.98 6.46 -8.82
N LYS A 785 11.26 7.35 -8.13
CA LYS A 785 11.73 7.94 -6.88
C LYS A 785 11.71 6.87 -5.80
N TYR A 786 12.89 6.36 -5.45
CA TYR A 786 13.11 5.61 -4.21
C TYR A 786 12.48 6.40 -3.06
N LYS A 787 11.40 5.87 -2.48
CA LYS A 787 10.82 6.43 -1.26
C LYS A 787 11.85 6.26 -0.15
N ARG A 788 12.45 7.34 0.33
CA ARG A 788 13.14 7.34 1.63
C ARG A 788 12.15 6.79 2.67
N LYS A 789 12.58 5.86 3.53
CA LYS A 789 11.84 5.56 4.78
C LYS A 789 11.62 6.90 5.50
N ARG A 790 10.40 7.15 5.99
CA ARG A 790 10.18 8.23 6.96
C ARG A 790 10.58 7.70 8.33
N ASN A 791 11.31 8.51 9.11
CA ASN A 791 11.62 8.22 10.51
C ASN A 791 10.34 8.10 11.34
N THR A 792 10.28 7.08 12.18
CA THR A 792 9.15 6.82 13.08
C THR A 792 9.10 7.89 14.16
N THR A 793 8.17 8.83 14.02
CA THR A 793 8.24 10.14 14.70
C THR A 793 8.39 10.04 16.24
N TYR A 794 7.87 8.98 16.86
CA TYR A 794 7.89 8.79 18.32
C TYR A 794 8.57 7.50 18.83
N MET A 795 8.94 6.55 17.96
CA MET A 795 9.45 5.25 18.39
C MET A 795 10.98 5.19 18.51
N GLU A 796 11.70 5.97 17.71
CA GLU A 796 13.15 6.15 17.81
C GLU A 796 13.58 6.87 19.11
N LYS A 797 14.86 6.71 19.51
CA LYS A 797 15.51 7.56 20.52
C LYS A 797 15.51 9.02 20.05
N THR A 798 15.67 9.99 20.94
CA THR A 798 15.67 11.41 20.55
C THR A 798 16.70 12.21 21.33
N PRO A 799 17.98 12.11 20.95
CA PRO A 799 19.05 12.94 21.50
C PRO A 799 18.71 14.44 21.42
N GLU A 800 18.05 14.87 20.32
CA GLU A 800 17.67 16.26 20.11
C GLU A 800 16.42 16.73 20.88
N ILE A 801 15.91 15.99 21.87
CA ILE A 801 14.62 16.31 22.50
C ILE A 801 14.60 17.75 23.03
N ASP A 802 15.70 18.23 23.60
CA ASP A 802 15.86 19.61 24.08
C ASP A 802 15.64 20.62 22.94
N ARG A 803 16.19 20.35 21.75
CA ARG A 803 16.00 21.14 20.51
C ARG A 803 14.54 21.21 20.09
N ILE A 804 13.82 20.08 20.16
CA ILE A 804 12.39 20.01 19.82
C ILE A 804 11.57 20.81 20.83
N LEU A 805 11.88 20.72 22.12
CA LEU A 805 11.16 21.41 23.19
C LEU A 805 11.44 22.93 23.21
N GLN A 806 12.63 23.37 22.77
CA GLN A 806 13.05 24.77 22.80
C GLN A 806 12.81 25.53 21.48
N LYS A 807 12.58 24.83 20.35
CA LYS A 807 12.34 25.47 19.03
C LYS A 807 11.07 26.33 19.04
N LYS A 808 11.25 27.65 19.01
CA LYS A 808 10.19 28.60 18.64
C LYS A 808 9.89 28.48 17.13
N ASN A 809 8.61 28.52 16.74
CA ASN A 809 8.15 28.22 15.37
C ASN A 809 8.76 29.17 14.29
N THR A 810 9.89 28.79 13.72
CA THR A 810 10.50 29.41 12.53
C THR A 810 10.05 28.66 11.25
N ARG A 811 9.80 29.41 10.16
CA ARG A 811 9.07 28.96 8.94
C ARG A 811 9.80 27.94 8.03
N SER A 812 10.88 27.29 8.47
CA SER A 812 11.61 26.33 7.62
C SER A 812 10.95 24.95 7.55
N ASN A 813 10.16 24.71 6.49
CA ASN A 813 9.66 23.39 6.10
C ASN A 813 10.74 22.51 5.42
N LEU A 814 12.01 22.67 5.81
CA LEU A 814 13.17 22.00 5.23
C LEU A 814 13.94 21.25 6.32
N ASN A 815 14.37 20.02 6.01
CA ASN A 815 15.14 19.16 6.91
C ASN A 815 16.63 19.60 6.94
N THR A 816 16.88 20.87 7.28
CA THR A 816 18.19 21.52 7.21
C THR A 816 18.45 22.32 8.48
N LEU A 817 19.53 21.99 9.20
CA LEU A 817 19.95 22.66 10.44
C LEU A 817 20.30 24.14 10.23
N LEU A 818 20.91 24.47 9.10
CA LEU A 818 21.23 25.82 8.66
C LEU A 818 20.74 26.05 7.23
N ILE A 819 20.31 27.26 6.92
CA ILE A 819 20.01 27.72 5.56
C ILE A 819 21.33 28.21 4.94
N ASN A 820 21.70 27.63 3.80
CA ASN A 820 22.93 27.99 3.11
C ASN A 820 22.88 29.45 2.62
N GLY A 821 24.04 30.13 2.65
CA GLY A 821 24.20 31.53 2.29
C GLY A 821 23.63 31.92 0.92
N ASN A 822 23.78 31.05 -0.08
CA ASN A 822 23.33 31.32 -1.46
C ASN A 822 21.79 31.35 -1.62
N ILE A 823 21.05 30.94 -0.58
CA ILE A 823 19.58 30.99 -0.52
C ILE A 823 19.09 31.76 0.73
N ALA A 824 19.97 32.47 1.43
CA ALA A 824 19.65 33.21 2.65
C ALA A 824 19.28 34.68 2.34
N THR A 825 18.28 35.21 3.06
CA THR A 825 17.88 36.62 2.95
C THR A 825 18.88 37.57 3.62
N PRO A 826 19.10 38.80 3.11
CA PRO A 826 20.06 39.75 3.67
C PRO A 826 19.88 40.06 5.17
N LEU A 827 20.98 39.95 5.92
CA LEU A 827 21.02 40.22 7.35
C LEU A 827 21.15 41.72 7.61
N HIS A 828 20.40 42.22 8.60
CA HIS A 828 20.43 43.61 9.02
C HIS A 828 21.11 43.69 10.39
N VAL A 829 22.31 44.26 10.45
CA VAL A 829 23.16 44.34 11.65
C VAL A 829 23.79 45.73 11.72
N ALA A 830 23.68 46.41 12.86
CA ALA A 830 24.22 47.77 13.08
C ALA A 830 23.88 48.78 11.96
N LYS A 831 22.61 48.82 11.54
CA LYS A 831 22.06 49.62 10.40
C LYS A 831 22.61 49.26 9.01
N GLN A 832 23.59 48.37 8.89
CA GLN A 832 24.15 47.89 7.63
C GLN A 832 23.47 46.58 7.16
N ARG A 833 23.40 46.36 5.83
CA ARG A 833 22.98 45.11 5.22
C ARG A 833 24.17 44.24 4.84
N TYR A 834 24.09 42.95 5.13
CA TYR A 834 25.09 41.94 4.80
C TYR A 834 24.45 40.75 4.07
N ILE A 835 25.16 40.20 3.08
CA ILE A 835 24.92 38.88 2.50
C ILE A 835 26.19 38.07 2.70
N VAL A 836 26.06 36.80 3.10
CA VAL A 836 27.18 35.86 3.18
C VAL A 836 26.88 34.70 2.24
N MET A 837 27.73 34.52 1.22
CA MET A 837 27.58 33.53 0.16
C MET A 837 28.53 32.35 0.37
N ASN A 838 28.30 31.26 -0.36
CA ASN A 838 29.15 30.06 -0.42
C ASN A 838 29.48 29.44 0.96
N THR A 839 28.57 29.56 1.94
CA THR A 839 28.79 29.10 3.32
C THR A 839 28.82 27.57 3.51
N CYS A 840 28.78 26.76 2.43
CA CYS A 840 28.70 25.31 2.57
C CYS A 840 29.84 24.66 3.38
N PRO A 841 31.10 25.16 3.42
CA PRO A 841 32.14 24.56 4.26
C PRO A 841 31.90 24.84 5.75
N PHE A 842 31.44 26.06 6.08
CA PHE A 842 31.03 26.43 7.43
C PHE A 842 29.81 25.63 7.87
N ASP A 843 28.78 25.56 7.03
CA ASP A 843 27.52 24.89 7.34
C ASP A 843 27.74 23.39 7.57
N ALA A 844 28.62 22.74 6.80
CA ALA A 844 29.01 21.34 7.00
C ALA A 844 29.72 21.11 8.34
N LEU A 845 30.77 21.91 8.63
CA LEU A 845 31.51 21.81 9.90
C LEU A 845 30.60 22.07 11.11
N ALA A 846 29.72 23.07 11.01
CA ALA A 846 28.73 23.38 12.04
C ALA A 846 27.78 22.20 12.29
N VAL A 847 27.27 21.55 11.23
CA VAL A 847 26.36 20.40 11.37
C VAL A 847 27.04 19.23 12.06
N ILE A 848 28.24 18.84 11.64
CA ILE A 848 28.98 17.69 12.21
C ILE A 848 29.23 17.89 13.71
N ILE A 849 29.74 19.06 14.12
CA ILE A 849 29.99 19.39 15.53
C ILE A 849 28.68 19.46 16.33
N THR A 850 27.59 19.95 15.73
CA THR A 850 26.26 20.03 16.36
C THR A 850 25.68 18.64 16.62
N MET A 851 25.85 17.68 15.71
CA MET A 851 25.41 16.29 15.94
C MET A 851 26.29 15.63 17.01
N ALA A 852 27.62 15.68 16.86
CA ALA A 852 28.55 15.13 17.85
C ALA A 852 28.32 15.65 19.29
N TYR A 853 27.97 16.94 19.46
CA TYR A 853 27.58 17.52 20.76
C TYR A 853 26.29 16.91 21.34
N THR A 854 25.35 16.54 20.48
CA THR A 854 24.04 15.96 20.85
C THR A 854 24.18 14.46 21.15
N ASP A 855 25.05 13.76 20.43
CA ASP A 855 25.15 12.29 20.45
C ASP A 855 26.13 11.75 21.50
N PHE A 856 27.24 12.47 21.78
CA PHE A 856 28.34 11.96 22.61
C PHE A 856 28.56 12.79 23.88
N LYS A 857 28.11 12.27 25.05
CA LYS A 857 28.23 12.94 26.37
C LYS A 857 29.62 13.47 26.72
N THR A 858 30.68 12.73 26.38
CA THR A 858 32.07 13.15 26.61
C THR A 858 32.42 14.40 25.81
N TYR A 859 31.96 14.47 24.56
CA TYR A 859 32.11 15.64 23.70
C TYR A 859 31.20 16.80 24.13
N THR A 860 29.98 16.51 24.61
CA THR A 860 29.10 17.52 25.25
C THR A 860 29.83 18.23 26.40
N ALA A 861 30.47 17.47 27.30
CA ALA A 861 31.21 18.03 28.44
C ALA A 861 32.42 18.88 28.02
N PHE A 862 33.19 18.44 27.02
CA PHE A 862 34.29 19.22 26.45
C PHE A 862 33.78 20.55 25.86
N VAL A 863 32.77 20.51 24.99
CA VAL A 863 32.17 21.70 24.37
C VAL A 863 31.55 22.64 25.41
N ASP A 864 30.93 22.09 26.46
CA ASP A 864 30.35 22.85 27.58
C ASP A 864 31.39 23.64 28.36
N SER A 865 32.60 23.07 28.52
CA SER A 865 33.75 23.74 29.15
C SER A 865 34.49 24.72 28.22
N SER A 866 34.21 24.71 26.91
CA SER A 866 35.06 25.38 25.93
C SER A 866 34.80 26.89 25.82
N GLU A 867 35.91 27.62 25.63
CA GLU A 867 35.93 29.04 25.28
C GLU A 867 35.75 29.29 23.78
N ASN A 868 35.89 28.26 22.94
CA ASN A 868 35.90 28.40 21.49
C ASN A 868 34.54 28.85 20.93
N ASN A 869 34.54 29.95 20.17
CA ASN A 869 33.33 30.58 19.64
C ASN A 869 32.55 29.68 18.65
N MET A 870 33.22 28.82 17.88
CA MET A 870 32.56 27.87 16.97
C MET A 870 31.92 26.71 17.74
N LEU A 871 32.56 26.21 18.80
CA LEU A 871 31.96 25.20 19.68
C LEU A 871 30.76 25.77 20.44
N ARG A 872 30.87 27.01 20.96
CA ARG A 872 29.75 27.75 21.59
C ARG A 872 28.59 28.02 20.62
N PHE A 873 28.90 28.30 19.34
CA PHE A 873 27.91 28.40 18.26
C PHE A 873 27.19 27.06 18.01
N CYS A 874 27.94 25.96 17.89
CA CYS A 874 27.37 24.62 17.64
C CYS A 874 26.51 24.12 18.82
N LYS A 875 26.96 24.34 20.07
CA LYS A 875 26.14 24.13 21.29
C LYS A 875 24.83 24.90 21.22
N SER A 876 24.87 26.18 20.82
CA SER A 876 23.67 27.01 20.69
C SER A 876 22.74 26.52 19.57
N LEU A 877 23.30 26.06 18.46
CA LEU A 877 22.56 25.47 17.33
C LEU A 877 21.93 24.11 17.71
N ALA A 878 22.60 23.31 18.54
CA ALA A 878 22.09 22.03 19.04
C ALA A 878 20.89 22.24 19.98
N LEU A 879 21.03 23.13 20.97
CA LEU A 879 20.01 23.35 22.00
C LEU A 879 18.80 24.14 21.48
N TYR A 880 19.00 25.18 20.67
CA TYR A 880 17.95 26.14 20.29
C TYR A 880 17.53 26.06 18.81
N GLY A 881 18.32 25.42 17.95
CA GLY A 881 18.11 25.42 16.50
C GLY A 881 18.41 26.76 15.81
N PRO A 882 18.14 26.87 14.49
CA PRO A 882 18.41 28.09 13.74
C PRO A 882 17.45 29.24 14.08
N THR A 883 18.01 30.33 14.59
CA THR A 883 17.31 31.58 14.93
C THR A 883 17.86 32.76 14.13
N LYS A 884 17.24 33.95 14.22
CA LYS A 884 17.83 35.17 13.64
C LYS A 884 19.22 35.46 14.23
N LYS A 885 19.42 35.22 15.53
CA LYS A 885 20.72 35.39 16.19
C LYS A 885 21.76 34.45 15.59
N THR A 886 21.42 33.16 15.37
CA THR A 886 22.32 32.18 14.75
C THR A 886 22.93 32.68 13.42
N TYR A 887 22.16 33.37 12.58
CA TYR A 887 22.71 33.91 11.33
C TYR A 887 23.55 35.18 11.52
N THR A 888 23.30 35.98 12.57
CA THR A 888 24.21 37.05 13.02
C THR A 888 25.52 36.46 13.56
N ASP A 889 25.46 35.45 14.42
CA ASP A 889 26.63 34.78 14.99
C ASP A 889 27.50 34.15 13.88
N ARG A 890 26.88 33.53 12.85
CA ARG A 890 27.59 33.04 11.64
C ARG A 890 28.28 34.17 10.87
N LEU A 891 27.66 35.34 10.76
CA LEU A 891 28.28 36.52 10.14
C LEU A 891 29.47 37.02 10.96
N GLU A 892 29.36 37.04 12.29
CA GLU A 892 30.43 37.47 13.20
C GLU A 892 31.62 36.50 13.20
N LEU A 893 31.40 35.19 13.02
CA LEU A 893 32.46 34.19 12.84
C LEU A 893 33.17 34.28 11.47
N LEU A 894 32.44 34.61 10.40
CA LEU A 894 33.00 34.61 9.03
C LEU A 894 33.63 35.95 8.61
N LYS A 895 33.14 37.08 9.13
CA LYS A 895 33.61 38.43 8.80
C LYS A 895 35.10 38.71 9.10
N PRO A 896 35.76 38.10 10.11
CA PRO A 896 37.21 38.22 10.31
C PRO A 896 38.05 37.39 9.32
N ILE A 897 37.45 36.38 8.68
CA ILE A 897 38.14 35.41 7.83
C ILE A 897 38.09 35.84 6.35
N PHE A 898 36.95 36.38 5.91
CA PHE A 898 36.68 36.71 4.51
C PHE A 898 36.49 38.22 4.32
N LYS A 899 37.09 38.78 3.25
CA LYS A 899 36.96 40.20 2.90
C LYS A 899 35.53 40.49 2.44
N SER A 900 34.94 41.59 2.92
CA SER A 900 33.68 42.10 2.37
C SER A 900 33.94 42.93 1.12
N SER A 901 33.27 42.64 0.02
CA SER A 901 33.10 43.59 -1.08
C SER A 901 31.94 44.55 -0.77
N ASP A 902 32.10 45.80 -1.20
CA ASP A 902 31.02 46.78 -1.24
C ASP A 902 30.37 46.74 -2.62
N ASP A 903 29.09 46.36 -2.66
CA ASP A 903 28.28 46.35 -3.88
C ASP A 903 27.47 47.65 -4.01
N ILE A 904 27.12 48.01 -5.24
CA ILE A 904 26.51 49.28 -5.69
C ILE A 904 25.18 49.58 -4.94
N SER A 905 24.57 48.55 -4.35
CA SER A 905 23.28 48.55 -3.66
C SER A 905 23.30 48.93 -2.16
N ARG A 906 24.44 49.38 -1.61
CA ARG A 906 24.69 49.57 -0.16
C ARG A 906 24.62 48.27 0.66
N ILE A 907 24.85 47.12 0.04
CA ILE A 907 24.93 45.81 0.69
C ILE A 907 26.41 45.38 0.71
N LYS A 908 26.88 44.93 1.87
CA LYS A 908 28.20 44.29 1.98
C LYS A 908 28.06 42.80 1.70
N VAL A 909 28.78 42.31 0.69
CA VAL A 909 28.79 40.89 0.33
C VAL A 909 30.06 40.27 0.87
N ILE A 910 29.93 39.09 1.50
CA ILE A 910 31.05 38.29 1.98
C ILE A 910 30.96 36.94 1.26
N ASP A 911 31.96 36.61 0.44
CA ASP A 911 32.09 35.29 -0.13
C ASP A 911 32.90 34.40 0.81
N ALA A 912 32.30 33.29 1.27
CA ALA A 912 32.92 32.33 2.19
C ALA A 912 33.44 31.05 1.48
N GLN A 913 33.59 31.07 0.15
CA GLN A 913 34.11 29.94 -0.62
C GLN A 913 35.51 29.51 -0.14
N CYS A 914 35.62 28.27 0.36
CA CYS A 914 36.87 27.67 0.86
C CYS A 914 36.78 26.13 0.95
N ASN A 915 37.87 25.46 1.32
CA ASN A 915 37.86 24.06 1.78
C ASN A 915 37.35 23.98 3.23
N VAL A 916 36.66 22.89 3.60
CA VAL A 916 36.27 22.57 4.99
C VAL A 916 37.48 22.57 5.94
N ALA A 917 38.64 22.06 5.50
CA ALA A 917 39.85 22.09 6.32
C ALA A 917 40.38 23.52 6.56
N PHE A 918 40.23 24.42 5.58
CA PHE A 918 40.56 25.83 5.78
C PHE A 918 39.64 26.49 6.82
N ILE A 919 38.32 26.26 6.76
CA ILE A 919 37.42 26.87 7.74
C ILE A 919 37.59 26.25 9.15
N ALA A 920 37.89 24.95 9.24
CA ALA A 920 38.23 24.29 10.50
C ALA A 920 39.49 24.91 11.14
N THR A 921 40.58 25.04 10.39
CA THR A 921 41.84 25.65 10.86
C THR A 921 41.74 27.14 11.22
N LYS A 922 40.67 27.85 10.80
CA LYS A 922 40.39 29.23 11.26
C LYS A 922 39.43 29.31 12.45
N LEU A 923 38.56 28.32 12.66
CA LEU A 923 37.52 28.36 13.69
C LEU A 923 37.84 27.51 14.94
N LEU A 924 38.70 26.50 14.81
CA LEU A 924 39.03 25.55 15.88
C LEU A 924 40.48 25.68 16.38
N VAL A 925 41.07 26.88 16.26
CA VAL A 925 42.46 27.16 16.70
C VAL A 925 42.68 26.69 18.15
N ASN A 926 41.97 27.31 19.11
CA ASN A 926 42.03 26.96 20.54
C ASN A 926 41.20 25.70 20.90
N ALA A 927 40.98 24.80 19.93
CA ALA A 927 40.28 23.53 20.12
C ALA A 927 40.77 22.50 19.07
N PRO A 928 42.08 22.19 19.02
CA PRO A 928 42.67 21.42 17.94
C PRO A 928 42.33 19.92 17.99
N SER A 929 42.54 19.21 16.88
CA SER A 929 42.47 17.74 16.81
C SER A 929 43.73 17.04 17.35
N ALA A 930 44.89 17.68 17.22
CA ALA A 930 46.17 17.20 17.77
C ALA A 930 47.09 18.35 18.19
N ILE A 931 48.04 18.04 19.08
CA ILE A 931 49.16 18.90 19.45
C ILE A 931 50.46 18.16 19.17
N GLU A 932 51.29 18.71 18.29
CA GLU A 932 52.65 18.22 18.03
C GLU A 932 53.63 18.89 19.00
N LYS A 933 54.29 18.07 19.84
CA LYS A 933 55.27 18.52 20.84
C LYS A 933 56.66 18.30 20.30
N ILE A 934 57.37 19.40 20.05
CA ILE A 934 58.73 19.44 19.52
C ILE A 934 59.69 19.76 20.66
N ARG A 935 60.70 18.91 20.84
CA ARG A 935 61.80 19.13 21.79
C ARG A 935 63.14 18.92 21.13
N CYS A 936 64.06 19.87 21.30
CA CYS A 936 65.40 19.82 20.77
C CYS A 936 66.39 19.58 21.90
N THR A 937 67.46 18.83 21.65
CA THR A 937 68.52 18.53 22.64
C THR A 937 69.46 19.71 22.93
N THR A 938 69.02 20.95 22.70
CA THR A 938 69.86 22.16 22.72
C THR A 938 69.16 23.30 23.44
N ASP A 939 69.62 23.62 24.64
CA ASP A 939 69.12 24.77 25.38
C ASP A 939 69.35 26.09 24.63
N GLY A 940 68.37 26.99 24.74
CA GLY A 940 68.34 28.24 23.97
C GLY A 940 67.89 28.10 22.50
N CYS A 941 67.63 26.90 21.99
CA CYS A 941 67.09 26.73 20.65
C CYS A 941 65.60 27.12 20.56
N ASN A 942 65.17 27.73 19.44
CA ASN A 942 63.76 28.03 19.14
C ASN A 942 62.83 26.79 19.14
N ASN A 943 63.40 25.57 19.05
CA ASN A 943 62.69 24.30 19.13
C ASN A 943 62.96 23.53 20.44
N ASN A 944 63.54 24.15 21.48
CA ASN A 944 63.89 23.45 22.74
C ASN A 944 62.66 22.81 23.40
N ASN A 945 61.55 23.56 23.48
CA ASN A 945 60.23 23.04 23.88
C ASN A 945 59.15 23.88 23.20
N ARG A 946 58.56 23.36 22.10
CA ARG A 946 57.60 24.04 21.24
C ARG A 946 56.43 23.13 20.91
N ASP A 947 55.22 23.56 21.25
CA ASP A 947 53.98 22.87 20.88
C ASP A 947 53.38 23.52 19.62
N ILE A 948 52.79 22.71 18.73
CA ILE A 948 52.11 23.14 17.50
C ILE A 948 50.71 22.53 17.46
N GLU A 949 49.69 23.39 17.57
CA GLU A 949 48.28 23.00 17.55
C GLU A 949 47.80 22.77 16.10
N SER A 950 47.14 21.63 15.85
CA SER A 950 46.63 21.24 14.54
C SER A 950 45.12 20.96 14.61
N ALA A 951 44.33 21.85 14.01
CA ALA A 951 42.86 21.73 14.00
C ALA A 951 42.35 20.53 13.18
N THR A 952 43.10 20.09 12.17
CA THR A 952 42.84 18.92 11.33
C THR A 952 44.04 17.98 11.31
N LEU A 953 43.80 16.72 10.96
CA LEU A 953 44.79 15.65 10.83
C LEU A 953 44.90 15.26 9.35
N ILE A 954 46.07 15.41 8.71
CA ILE A 954 46.27 14.92 7.35
C ILE A 954 46.77 13.48 7.42
N LEU A 955 45.89 12.52 7.09
CA LEU A 955 46.22 11.08 7.12
C LEU A 955 46.25 10.49 5.70
N ARG A 956 47.34 9.77 5.39
CA ARG A 956 47.54 9.09 4.11
C ARG A 956 47.37 7.59 4.27
N PHE A 957 46.53 6.98 3.43
CA PHE A 957 46.25 5.55 3.42
C PHE A 957 45.79 5.12 2.02
N LYS A 958 45.85 3.82 1.70
CA LYS A 958 45.43 3.27 0.38
C LYS A 958 44.04 2.61 0.39
N ASP A 959 43.55 2.24 1.57
CA ASP A 959 42.22 1.67 1.84
C ASP A 959 41.80 2.21 3.21
N VAL A 960 40.54 2.60 3.36
CA VAL A 960 39.94 3.12 4.61
C VAL A 960 40.12 2.14 5.78
N LYS A 961 40.25 0.83 5.51
CA LYS A 961 40.59 -0.18 6.54
C LYS A 961 41.93 0.06 7.24
N ASN A 962 42.87 0.77 6.61
CA ASN A 962 44.18 1.08 7.17
C ASN A 962 44.20 2.38 8.00
N LEU A 963 43.05 3.04 8.19
CA LEU A 963 42.97 4.34 8.85
C LEU A 963 43.51 4.32 10.30
N GLN A 964 43.27 3.23 11.02
CA GLN A 964 43.86 2.99 12.35
C GLN A 964 45.40 2.98 12.27
N ASN A 965 45.96 2.13 11.41
CA ASN A 965 47.41 2.04 11.20
C ASN A 965 48.04 3.40 10.82
N SER A 966 47.32 4.25 10.06
CA SER A 966 47.80 5.60 9.72
C SER A 966 47.71 6.58 10.90
N LEU A 967 46.74 6.44 11.81
CA LEU A 967 46.66 7.22 13.05
C LEU A 967 47.77 6.81 14.05
N ASP A 968 48.05 5.50 14.15
CA ASP A 968 49.15 4.97 14.97
C ASP A 968 50.51 5.52 14.49
N ASN A 969 50.73 5.53 13.16
CA ASN A 969 51.95 6.10 12.57
C ASN A 969 52.02 7.63 12.67
N TYR A 970 50.89 8.34 12.81
CA TYR A 970 50.84 9.80 12.98
C TYR A 970 51.21 10.23 14.41
N THR A 971 50.76 9.47 15.40
CA THR A 971 51.01 9.73 16.84
C THR A 971 52.36 9.23 17.34
N LYS A 972 52.95 8.25 16.64
CA LYS A 972 54.30 7.72 16.91
C LYS A 972 55.36 8.82 16.97
N GLU A 973 56.27 8.70 17.93
CA GLU A 973 57.39 9.62 18.10
C GLU A 973 58.42 9.47 16.96
N GLN A 974 58.91 10.61 16.46
CA GLN A 974 59.78 10.73 15.31
C GLN A 974 61.00 11.60 15.68
N VAL A 975 62.20 11.16 15.32
CA VAL A 975 63.45 11.88 15.62
C VAL A 975 64.03 12.45 14.33
N TYR A 976 64.37 13.73 14.36
CA TYR A 976 64.85 14.51 13.23
C TYR A 976 66.10 15.34 13.60
N GLU A 977 66.74 15.91 12.58
CA GLU A 977 67.74 16.95 12.74
C GLU A 977 67.07 18.34 12.82
N CYS A 978 67.45 19.14 13.82
CA CYS A 978 66.86 20.45 14.06
C CYS A 978 67.39 21.51 13.09
N GLY A 979 66.56 21.98 12.15
CA GLY A 979 66.90 23.01 11.17
C GLY A 979 67.32 24.39 11.68
N TYR A 980 67.46 24.58 13.01
CA TYR A 980 68.07 25.78 13.62
C TYR A 980 69.48 25.54 14.20
N CYS A 981 69.81 24.31 14.63
CA CYS A 981 71.06 24.05 15.35
C CYS A 981 71.74 22.70 15.02
N TYR A 982 71.18 21.93 14.07
CA TYR A 982 71.76 20.69 13.55
C TYR A 982 72.05 19.64 14.66
N LYS A 983 71.14 19.57 15.64
CA LYS A 983 71.10 18.58 16.74
C LYS A 983 69.80 17.81 16.74
N LEU A 984 69.75 16.72 17.51
CA LEU A 984 68.58 15.83 17.58
C LEU A 984 67.36 16.56 18.15
N LEU A 985 66.22 16.29 17.52
CA LEU A 985 64.91 16.84 17.83
C LEU A 985 63.88 15.72 17.81
N SER A 986 63.17 15.52 18.91
CA SER A 986 62.03 14.61 19.02
C SER A 986 60.74 15.37 18.73
N SER A 987 59.91 14.85 17.83
CA SER A 987 58.53 15.27 17.62
C SER A 987 57.59 14.11 17.98
N ARG A 988 56.56 14.38 18.79
CA ARG A 988 55.46 13.45 19.06
C ARG A 988 54.13 14.18 18.96
N ARG A 989 53.13 13.54 18.36
CA ARG A 989 51.78 14.11 18.20
C ARG A 989 50.81 13.42 19.15
N THR A 990 50.20 14.20 20.04
CA THR A 990 49.12 13.73 20.92
C THR A 990 47.79 14.18 20.36
N VAL A 991 46.79 13.29 20.37
CA VAL A 991 45.43 13.58 19.88
C VAL A 991 44.53 14.14 20.99
N MET A 992 43.50 14.89 20.59
CA MET A 992 42.67 15.71 21.49
C MET A 992 41.21 15.23 21.51
N ASN A 993 40.28 16.05 22.01
CA ASN A 993 38.88 15.65 22.27
C ASN A 993 38.01 15.39 21.02
N HIS A 994 38.50 15.67 19.81
CA HIS A 994 37.90 15.25 18.55
C HIS A 994 39.00 15.02 17.49
N LEU A 995 38.65 14.34 16.39
CA LEU A 995 39.54 14.13 15.23
C LEU A 995 38.84 14.63 13.95
N LEU A 996 39.38 15.66 13.31
CA LEU A 996 38.95 16.11 11.98
C LEU A 996 39.99 15.67 10.94
N ILE A 997 39.72 14.56 10.25
CA ILE A 997 40.68 13.91 9.35
C ILE A 997 40.48 14.39 7.90
N GLU A 998 41.55 14.89 7.28
CA GLU A 998 41.67 15.23 5.86
C GLU A 998 42.45 14.12 5.14
N THR A 999 42.04 13.79 3.91
CA THR A 999 42.43 12.54 3.23
C THR A 999 42.91 12.78 1.79
N ASP A 1000 44.23 12.96 1.59
CA ASP A 1000 44.87 13.29 0.30
C ASP A 1000 44.69 12.26 -0.85
N THR A 1001 43.96 11.16 -0.63
CA THR A 1001 44.23 9.87 -1.31
C THR A 1001 43.02 9.18 -1.96
N LEU A 1002 41.82 9.77 -1.90
CA LEU A 1002 40.62 9.21 -2.53
C LEU A 1002 40.42 9.75 -3.96
N PRO A 1003 40.33 8.90 -5.00
CA PRO A 1003 40.05 9.36 -6.37
C PRO A 1003 38.63 9.91 -6.49
N GLU A 1004 38.45 11.01 -7.24
CA GLU A 1004 37.16 11.73 -7.37
C GLU A 1004 35.99 10.87 -7.88
N ASN A 1005 36.27 9.74 -8.53
CA ASN A 1005 35.27 8.83 -9.11
C ASN A 1005 35.03 7.53 -8.30
N GLN A 1006 35.63 7.36 -7.11
CA GLN A 1006 35.49 6.12 -6.33
C GLN A 1006 34.38 6.21 -5.27
N SER A 1007 33.23 5.57 -5.54
CA SER A 1007 32.18 5.42 -4.51
C SER A 1007 32.55 4.36 -3.48
N ILE A 1008 32.75 4.77 -2.22
CA ILE A 1008 33.03 3.87 -1.08
C ILE A 1008 31.76 3.75 -0.22
N PRO A 1009 31.27 2.53 0.07
CA PRO A 1009 30.16 2.34 1.02
C PRO A 1009 30.52 2.81 2.43
N LEU A 1010 29.58 3.49 3.12
CA LEU A 1010 29.78 3.96 4.50
C LEU A 1010 30.16 2.81 5.46
N SER A 1011 29.70 1.58 5.19
CA SER A 1011 30.05 0.37 5.94
C SER A 1011 31.50 -0.10 5.79
N MET A 1012 32.33 0.56 4.96
CA MET A 1012 33.78 0.32 4.90
C MET A 1012 34.59 1.27 5.79
N PHE A 1013 33.96 2.29 6.38
CA PHE A 1013 34.61 3.12 7.40
C PHE A 1013 34.61 2.38 8.75
N PRO A 1014 35.72 2.42 9.51
CA PRO A 1014 35.74 1.85 10.85
C PRO A 1014 34.77 2.61 11.75
N THR A 1015 33.96 1.91 12.55
CA THR A 1015 33.00 2.55 13.46
C THR A 1015 33.68 3.27 14.62
N GLN A 1016 34.90 2.86 14.96
CA GLN A 1016 35.72 3.44 16.02
C GLN A 1016 37.20 3.47 15.62
N LEU A 1017 37.95 4.41 16.18
CA LEU A 1017 39.41 4.48 16.15
C LEU A 1017 39.92 4.57 17.60
N GLU A 1018 41.13 4.09 17.87
CA GLU A 1018 41.72 4.10 19.21
C GLU A 1018 43.11 4.72 19.17
N ALA A 1019 43.43 5.65 20.07
CA ALA A 1019 44.74 6.28 20.15
C ALA A 1019 45.03 6.73 21.58
N GLU A 1020 46.24 6.47 22.08
CA GLU A 1020 46.66 6.84 23.45
C GLU A 1020 45.67 6.41 24.56
N ASN A 1021 45.05 5.23 24.39
CA ASN A 1021 43.99 4.63 25.22
C ASN A 1021 42.62 5.37 25.21
N VAL A 1022 42.42 6.31 24.28
CA VAL A 1022 41.13 6.99 24.03
C VAL A 1022 40.45 6.39 22.81
N LYS A 1023 39.15 6.08 22.92
CA LYS A 1023 38.33 5.59 21.80
C LYS A 1023 37.48 6.71 21.21
N TYR A 1024 37.59 6.88 19.91
CA TYR A 1024 36.87 7.83 19.07
C TYR A 1024 35.83 7.09 18.24
N VAL A 1025 34.64 7.66 18.06
CA VAL A 1025 33.52 7.05 17.32
C VAL A 1025 33.16 7.93 16.14
N TYR A 1026 32.89 7.33 14.99
CA TYR A 1026 32.44 8.07 13.81
C TYR A 1026 31.01 8.59 13.94
N ASN A 1027 30.78 9.81 13.45
CA ASN A 1027 29.45 10.35 13.19
C ASN A 1027 29.28 10.53 11.67
N PHE A 1028 28.06 10.34 11.15
CA PHE A 1028 27.75 10.20 9.71
C PHE A 1028 26.73 11.24 9.22
#